data_AF-T1IVN4-F1
#
_entry.id   AF-T1IVN4-F1
#
_cell.length_a   1.000
_cell.length_b   1.000
_cell.length_c   1.000
_cell.angle_alpha   90.00
_cell.angle_beta   90.00
_cell.angle_gamma   90.00
#
_symmetry.space_group_name_H-M   'P 1'
#
loop_
_entity.id
_entity.type
_entity.pdbx_description
1 polymer ?
#
loop_
_entity_poly.entity_id
_entity_poly.type
_entity_poly.pdbx_seq_one_letter_code
_entity_poly.pdbx_strand_id
1 'polypeptide(L)'
;MAEAARQEKLAAARKKLKKFQGKTTKPISSLLPNPALETLQTAIETSNSTNYSQIEPPPESNLATEVSIIDDSSSSKSSISSTESIRQISLQLNGLMSETHNFINGAIDVEPSNSSSELEKRNLELAASIEKHAQTNEHTLSQNRELKNQNSKLRQDLQKQREEIEERHFKELGSLKEQLQVHIQTIGILVAEKTELQSSLNQSQQSAKQKAAEAEEFQGRLKASRQRVVDIEKDLASTQTTSQQFEKSSKEFSNEVDRLKIEIYKTNKRMDELQQENSELSEKLNTRHVQSQSLQEQLESTKSSLAMAELRLQQLSGSDENKQFWEELSEEKIQLEKKVNQMKDTIRKLSQERDSVCEQHQLFAQQINHQMQNLSEKFLSVNEEKSALANEKLMLTNRINSLENEITELNKQLYKNPVENEETDRLQSMLLMAEDEKLRLQEQHDRDVLDNAHLSRLTEELDRKIEELESRLVDTKDDDAERKQLLEVLESDKVAASRAVTQNRELKKQLEELQNGFIVMSNNKLELVEKLESEQHIAKELSERLTQQEDELKELRLQLENRDREHNSTEINKQMYQQQQLVDRVRHYEAQSHLTELLQRELSQTQDRLNVLTTQNSELRTLLTQQGQQRIVANGKNTDDKDSSRKDDMMASLSASVCQLEMERDALLTQLGQQQGQREVFRAQLKEMKDNNLHQVNSEDGKTVSSSEYENMKDVLSRLEERFKKTMQEIAVLSDQKQELEHLVTQLQGETDTIGEYIALYQVQRGVMKQKSLEKDEYIADLARDREDMKTKLAKLQELVMRLLYERQQYSNGGQSVQHPPGKAIPSSESDLALKMTALNDADSLPNWADLDDDFNEINPLVGKEQKVVQNANVENNKDTTAKKIMDLISEIGSSSSIEKHGADNFHPCPVCSGKLMIV
;
A
#
# COMPACT_ATOMS: atom_id res chain seq x y z
N MET A 1 -37.62 15.32 -23.57
CA MET A 1 -36.70 15.62 -22.45
C MET A 1 -35.28 15.93 -22.90
N ALA A 2 -34.62 15.09 -23.72
CA ALA A 2 -33.21 15.30 -24.12
C ALA A 2 -32.88 16.71 -24.66
N GLU A 3 -33.74 17.29 -25.51
CA GLU A 3 -33.58 18.65 -26.04
C GLU A 3 -33.45 19.72 -24.95
N ALA A 4 -34.29 19.63 -23.90
CA ALA A 4 -34.28 20.59 -22.79
C ALA A 4 -32.99 20.47 -21.97
N ALA A 5 -32.55 19.26 -21.65
CA ALA A 5 -31.27 19.03 -20.97
C ALA A 5 -30.06 19.50 -21.80
N ARG A 6 -30.15 19.46 -23.13
CA ARG A 6 -29.13 20.02 -24.04
C ARG A 6 -29.14 21.54 -24.04
N GLN A 7 -30.32 22.17 -24.09
CA GLN A 7 -30.48 23.63 -23.99
C GLN A 7 -30.02 24.16 -22.63
N GLU A 8 -30.32 23.47 -21.53
CA GLU A 8 -29.89 23.84 -20.18
C GLU A 8 -28.36 23.76 -20.03
N LYS A 9 -27.74 22.67 -20.51
CA LYS A 9 -26.26 22.55 -20.55
C LYS A 9 -25.61 23.63 -21.42
N LEU A 10 -26.21 24.01 -22.55
CA LEU A 10 -25.76 25.13 -23.38
C LEU A 10 -25.95 26.50 -22.69
N ALA A 11 -27.04 26.70 -21.94
CA ALA A 11 -27.28 27.90 -21.14
C ALA A 11 -26.26 28.01 -20.00
N ALA A 12 -25.97 26.91 -19.29
CA ALA A 12 -24.95 26.83 -18.26
C ALA A 12 -23.54 27.10 -18.83
N ALA A 13 -23.21 26.54 -20.00
CA ALA A 13 -21.95 26.82 -20.71
C ALA A 13 -21.83 28.30 -21.09
N ARG A 14 -22.87 28.90 -21.68
CA ARG A 14 -22.92 30.35 -21.98
C ARG A 14 -22.79 31.22 -20.72
N LYS A 15 -23.40 30.80 -19.59
CA LYS A 15 -23.31 31.49 -18.29
C LYS A 15 -21.91 31.39 -17.66
N LYS A 16 -21.18 30.28 -17.86
CA LYS A 16 -19.75 30.14 -17.52
C LYS A 16 -18.87 31.00 -18.42
N LEU A 17 -19.08 30.96 -19.75
CA LEU A 17 -18.33 31.77 -20.72
C LEU A 17 -18.45 33.27 -20.41
N LYS A 18 -19.67 33.76 -20.13
CA LYS A 18 -19.92 35.16 -19.76
C LYS A 18 -19.29 35.56 -18.41
N LYS A 19 -19.13 34.62 -17.47
CA LYS A 19 -18.36 34.83 -16.23
C LYS A 19 -16.85 34.88 -16.46
N PHE A 20 -16.33 34.19 -17.49
CA PHE A 20 -14.92 34.22 -17.86
C PHE A 20 -14.59 35.54 -18.59
N GLN A 21 -15.36 35.89 -19.61
CA GLN A 21 -15.22 37.14 -20.37
C GLN A 21 -15.38 38.39 -19.50
N GLY A 22 -16.21 38.34 -18.45
CA GLY A 22 -16.38 39.43 -17.49
C GLY A 22 -15.20 39.67 -16.52
N LYS A 23 -14.13 38.86 -16.57
CA LYS A 23 -12.93 39.05 -15.73
C LYS A 23 -11.71 39.63 -16.45
N THR A 24 -11.76 39.83 -17.77
CA THR A 24 -10.57 40.17 -18.58
C THR A 24 -10.80 41.39 -19.49
N THR A 25 -11.24 42.52 -18.93
CA THR A 25 -11.32 43.81 -19.67
C THR A 25 -11.03 45.03 -18.78
N LYS A 26 -9.83 45.60 -18.90
CA LYS A 26 -9.56 47.05 -19.10
C LYS A 26 -8.08 47.24 -19.55
N PRO A 27 -7.72 48.29 -20.32
CA PRO A 27 -6.80 48.12 -21.45
C PRO A 27 -5.74 49.26 -21.64
N ILE A 28 -5.09 49.27 -22.82
CA ILE A 28 -4.26 50.33 -23.46
C ILE A 28 -2.75 50.24 -23.09
N SER A 29 -1.77 50.26 -24.03
CA SER A 29 -1.82 50.52 -25.48
C SER A 29 -0.94 49.59 -26.35
N SER A 30 -1.22 49.67 -27.65
CA SER A 30 -0.44 49.30 -28.85
C SER A 30 1.05 49.79 -28.86
N LEU A 31 1.97 49.33 -29.74
CA LEU A 31 1.87 48.88 -31.15
C LEU A 31 2.79 47.68 -31.53
N LEU A 32 2.51 47.11 -32.69
CA LEU A 32 3.31 46.16 -33.51
C LEU A 32 4.38 46.92 -34.37
N PRO A 33 5.37 46.29 -35.06
CA PRO A 33 5.26 45.00 -35.75
C PRO A 33 6.47 44.00 -35.79
N ASN A 34 6.11 42.77 -36.20
CA ASN A 34 6.93 41.71 -36.81
C ASN A 34 7.53 42.14 -38.18
N PRO A 35 8.38 41.33 -38.89
CA PRO A 35 8.66 39.88 -38.79
C PRO A 35 10.19 39.57 -38.66
N ALA A 36 10.79 38.38 -38.90
CA ALA A 36 10.36 37.12 -39.54
C ALA A 36 11.29 35.92 -39.15
N LEU A 37 10.85 34.67 -39.44
CA LEU A 37 11.60 33.45 -39.89
C LEU A 37 12.94 33.01 -39.20
N GLU A 38 13.35 31.73 -39.16
CA GLU A 38 12.69 30.40 -39.25
C GLU A 38 13.71 29.26 -38.93
N THR A 39 13.21 28.14 -38.37
CA THR A 39 13.76 26.75 -38.51
C THR A 39 15.15 26.38 -37.91
N LEU A 40 15.37 25.06 -37.74
CA LEU A 40 16.61 24.33 -37.33
C LEU A 40 17.06 24.54 -35.86
N GLN A 41 17.16 23.55 -34.96
CA GLN A 41 17.01 22.08 -34.96
C GLN A 41 18.18 21.22 -35.51
N THR A 42 18.63 20.28 -34.66
CA THR A 42 19.50 19.08 -34.88
C THR A 42 21.02 19.21 -35.02
N ALA A 43 21.72 18.08 -34.73
CA ALA A 43 23.17 17.84 -34.53
C ALA A 43 23.76 18.50 -33.24
N ILE A 44 24.30 17.81 -32.22
CA ILE A 44 24.94 16.49 -32.01
C ILE A 44 26.44 16.43 -32.42
N GLU A 45 27.27 16.26 -31.38
CA GLU A 45 28.63 15.66 -31.28
C GLU A 45 29.67 15.88 -32.40
N THR A 46 30.85 16.40 -32.03
CA THR A 46 32.08 15.56 -31.84
C THR A 46 33.32 16.37 -31.40
N SER A 47 34.37 15.63 -31.03
CA SER A 47 35.80 16.02 -30.85
C SER A 47 36.25 16.58 -29.50
N ASN A 48 37.32 15.98 -28.97
CA ASN A 48 38.02 16.28 -27.72
C ASN A 48 39.39 16.93 -28.01
N SER A 49 39.98 17.53 -26.97
CA SER A 49 41.41 17.92 -26.87
C SER A 49 41.85 19.11 -27.77
N THR A 50 42.70 20.05 -27.31
CA THR A 50 43.90 19.85 -26.48
C THR A 50 44.29 21.13 -25.70
N ASN A 51 45.06 20.94 -24.61
CA ASN A 51 46.10 21.83 -24.04
C ASN A 51 45.77 23.23 -23.46
N TYR A 52 46.23 23.41 -22.21
CA TYR A 52 47.05 24.53 -21.71
C TYR A 52 47.16 25.82 -22.56
N SER A 53 46.80 26.97 -21.96
CA SER A 53 47.78 27.72 -21.15
C SER A 53 47.19 28.94 -20.39
N GLN A 54 48.04 29.58 -19.59
CA GLN A 54 47.75 30.76 -18.76
C GLN A 54 47.28 31.98 -19.56
N ILE A 55 46.52 32.86 -18.89
CA ILE A 55 46.18 34.20 -19.39
C ILE A 55 47.16 35.21 -18.79
N GLU A 56 48.02 35.78 -19.64
CA GLU A 56 48.74 37.04 -19.39
C GLU A 56 48.22 38.13 -20.36
N PRO A 57 48.49 39.44 -20.10
CA PRO A 57 47.75 40.53 -20.74
C PRO A 57 48.13 40.80 -22.21
N PRO A 58 47.23 41.43 -22.99
CA PRO A 58 47.51 41.83 -24.38
C PRO A 58 48.50 43.01 -24.46
N PRO A 59 49.29 43.11 -25.55
CA PRO A 59 50.45 44.01 -25.63
C PRO A 59 50.18 45.37 -26.32
N GLU A 60 51.22 46.21 -26.29
CA GLU A 60 51.30 47.48 -27.02
C GLU A 60 51.21 47.33 -28.55
N SER A 61 50.68 48.34 -29.24
CA SER A 61 51.31 48.86 -30.46
C SER A 61 50.77 50.26 -30.82
N ASN A 62 51.63 51.06 -31.46
CA ASN A 62 51.35 52.44 -31.82
C ASN A 62 50.45 52.54 -33.06
N LEU A 63 49.62 53.60 -33.10
CA LEU A 63 49.72 54.57 -34.20
C LEU A 63 49.19 55.94 -33.76
N ALA A 64 49.94 57.00 -34.07
CA ALA A 64 49.45 58.38 -34.00
C ALA A 64 48.83 58.79 -35.35
N THR A 65 48.09 59.91 -35.37
CA THR A 65 47.96 60.92 -36.47
C THR A 65 46.60 61.63 -36.39
N GLU A 66 46.64 62.98 -36.26
CA GLU A 66 45.59 63.94 -36.71
C GLU A 66 44.22 64.03 -35.98
N VAL A 67 43.53 65.19 -35.85
CA VAL A 67 43.90 66.59 -36.22
C VAL A 67 43.10 67.67 -35.44
N SER A 68 43.77 68.77 -35.03
CA SER A 68 43.23 70.15 -34.79
C SER A 68 42.13 70.36 -33.70
N ILE A 69 41.85 71.54 -33.12
CA ILE A 69 42.44 72.91 -33.01
C ILE A 69 42.07 73.43 -31.58
N ILE A 70 42.29 74.66 -31.05
CA ILE A 70 42.37 76.07 -31.54
C ILE A 70 43.48 76.83 -30.76
N ASP A 71 43.78 78.05 -31.21
CA ASP A 71 44.55 79.16 -30.61
C ASP A 71 44.18 79.50 -29.13
N ASP A 72 44.85 80.40 -28.39
CA ASP A 72 45.63 81.57 -28.85
C ASP A 72 46.69 82.07 -27.84
N SER A 73 47.70 82.75 -28.38
CA SER A 73 48.58 83.75 -27.75
C SER A 73 49.60 83.27 -26.68
N SER A 74 50.83 83.79 -26.64
CA SER A 74 51.59 84.58 -27.63
C SER A 74 53.11 84.49 -27.39
N SER A 75 53.86 85.14 -28.28
CA SER A 75 55.32 85.35 -28.32
C SER A 75 56.06 85.51 -26.97
N SER A 76 57.36 85.20 -26.85
CA SER A 76 58.40 85.29 -27.89
C SER A 76 59.59 84.35 -27.68
N LYS A 77 60.21 83.91 -28.79
CA LYS A 77 61.60 83.43 -28.81
C LYS A 77 62.54 84.63 -28.73
N SER A 78 63.50 84.64 -27.82
CA SER A 78 64.61 85.62 -27.81
C SER A 78 65.96 84.90 -27.81
N SER A 79 66.27 84.23 -28.92
CA SER A 79 67.62 83.74 -29.27
C SER A 79 68.55 84.91 -29.63
N ILE A 80 68.66 85.90 -28.74
CA ILE A 80 69.31 87.20 -28.97
C ILE A 80 70.16 87.54 -27.73
N SER A 81 71.40 87.08 -27.72
CA SER A 81 72.39 87.41 -26.68
C SER A 81 73.81 87.56 -27.30
N SER A 82 74.14 86.68 -28.24
CA SER A 82 75.42 86.71 -28.96
C SER A 82 75.60 87.95 -29.86
N THR A 83 74.54 88.40 -30.54
CA THR A 83 74.62 89.52 -31.50
C THR A 83 74.61 90.90 -30.86
N GLU A 84 73.79 91.12 -29.83
CA GLU A 84 73.73 92.43 -29.16
C GLU A 84 75.00 92.70 -28.34
N SER A 85 75.62 91.66 -27.75
CA SER A 85 76.95 91.76 -27.13
C SER A 85 78.01 92.22 -28.13
N ILE A 86 78.02 91.65 -29.35
CA ILE A 86 78.94 92.07 -30.43
C ILE A 86 78.63 93.51 -30.88
N ARG A 87 77.36 93.92 -30.88
CA ARG A 87 76.93 95.29 -31.22
C ARG A 87 77.39 96.31 -30.17
N GLN A 88 77.27 96.00 -28.88
CA GLN A 88 77.80 96.82 -27.79
C GLN A 88 79.33 96.93 -27.86
N ILE A 89 80.05 95.82 -28.08
CA ILE A 89 81.51 95.83 -28.25
C ILE A 89 81.92 96.68 -29.48
N SER A 90 81.17 96.60 -30.58
CA SER A 90 81.42 97.42 -31.78
C SER A 90 81.15 98.91 -31.56
N LEU A 91 80.15 99.25 -30.73
CA LEU A 91 79.87 100.63 -30.33
C LEU A 91 80.94 101.18 -29.36
N GLN A 92 81.43 100.37 -28.42
CA GLN A 92 82.54 100.74 -27.54
C GLN A 92 83.86 100.91 -28.29
N LEU A 93 84.15 100.05 -29.27
CA LEU A 93 85.30 100.20 -30.17
C LEU A 93 85.22 101.48 -31.02
N ASN A 94 84.05 101.81 -31.58
CA ASN A 94 83.87 103.08 -32.28
C ASN A 94 83.99 104.31 -31.35
N GLY A 95 83.54 104.20 -30.10
CA GLY A 95 83.77 105.23 -29.07
C GLY A 95 85.26 105.49 -28.85
N LEU A 96 86.03 104.45 -28.54
CA LEU A 96 87.49 104.54 -28.33
C LEU A 96 88.25 105.02 -29.58
N MET A 97 87.81 104.62 -30.78
CA MET A 97 88.36 105.15 -32.05
C MET A 97 88.10 106.65 -32.20
N SER A 98 86.92 107.14 -31.81
CA SER A 98 86.60 108.57 -31.87
C SER A 98 87.38 109.41 -30.85
N GLU A 99 87.64 108.88 -29.65
CA GLU A 99 88.51 109.55 -28.66
C GLU A 99 89.98 109.58 -29.12
N THR A 100 90.45 108.52 -29.78
CA THR A 100 91.83 108.45 -30.32
C THR A 100 92.07 109.52 -31.40
N HIS A 101 91.06 109.87 -32.20
CA HIS A 101 91.22 110.81 -33.32
C HIS A 101 91.40 112.27 -32.88
N ASN A 102 90.99 112.64 -31.66
CA ASN A 102 91.12 113.99 -31.12
C ASN A 102 92.56 114.37 -30.72
N PHE A 103 93.51 113.43 -30.67
CA PHE A 103 94.91 113.69 -30.33
C PHE A 103 95.81 114.01 -31.54
N ILE A 104 95.28 114.00 -32.78
CA ILE A 104 96.10 113.99 -34.01
C ILE A 104 96.21 115.36 -34.69
N ASN A 105 95.27 116.30 -34.47
CA ASN A 105 95.36 117.67 -34.98
C ASN A 105 95.57 118.67 -33.83
N GLY A 106 96.82 119.08 -33.62
CA GLY A 106 97.17 120.05 -32.59
C GLY A 106 96.90 121.50 -32.98
N ALA A 107 96.18 122.21 -32.12
CA ALA A 107 96.31 123.65 -31.95
C ALA A 107 96.54 123.90 -30.45
N ILE A 108 97.72 124.43 -30.11
CA ILE A 108 98.08 124.76 -28.73
C ILE A 108 97.58 126.16 -28.44
N ASP A 109 96.79 126.31 -27.37
CA ASP A 109 96.65 127.59 -26.68
C ASP A 109 96.68 127.32 -25.16
N VAL A 110 97.30 128.22 -24.40
CA VAL A 110 97.71 127.95 -23.00
C VAL A 110 97.20 129.03 -22.05
N GLU A 111 96.19 128.66 -21.25
CA GLU A 111 95.75 129.41 -20.06
C GLU A 111 95.56 128.40 -18.90
N PRO A 112 96.13 128.64 -17.70
CA PRO A 112 96.22 127.63 -16.65
C PRO A 112 95.12 127.70 -15.56
N SER A 113 95.09 126.67 -14.71
CA SER A 113 94.39 126.59 -13.41
C SER A 113 92.84 126.61 -13.39
N ASN A 114 92.24 125.43 -13.60
CA ASN A 114 90.96 125.05 -12.94
C ASN A 114 90.69 123.53 -12.98
N SER A 115 91.29 122.82 -13.94
CA SER A 115 91.09 121.38 -14.22
C SER A 115 91.15 120.44 -13.02
N SER A 116 91.95 120.72 -11.98
CA SER A 116 92.01 119.86 -10.78
C SER A 116 90.67 119.80 -10.03
N SER A 117 89.96 120.92 -9.88
CA SER A 117 88.68 120.94 -9.17
C SER A 117 87.55 120.33 -10.00
N GLU A 118 87.63 120.44 -11.34
CA GLU A 118 86.68 119.79 -12.25
C GLU A 118 86.91 118.28 -12.33
N LEU A 119 88.17 117.82 -12.27
CA LEU A 119 88.51 116.40 -12.16
C LEU A 119 88.08 115.82 -10.81
N GLU A 120 88.24 116.55 -9.69
CA GLU A 120 87.74 116.13 -8.38
C GLU A 120 86.22 116.02 -8.36
N LYS A 121 85.50 117.03 -8.87
CA LYS A 121 84.02 116.98 -9.02
C LYS A 121 83.60 115.81 -9.89
N ARG A 122 84.24 115.61 -11.05
CA ARG A 122 83.94 114.49 -11.95
C ARG A 122 84.25 113.13 -11.31
N ASN A 123 85.28 113.01 -10.47
CA ASN A 123 85.55 111.80 -9.69
C ASN A 123 84.49 111.56 -8.61
N LEU A 124 84.03 112.61 -7.91
CA LEU A 124 82.94 112.51 -6.93
C LEU A 124 81.60 112.15 -7.60
N GLU A 125 81.31 112.72 -8.77
CA GLU A 125 80.14 112.40 -9.59
C GLU A 125 80.21 110.97 -10.15
N LEU A 126 81.38 110.53 -10.62
CA LEU A 126 81.59 109.14 -11.04
C LEU A 126 81.47 108.17 -9.85
N ALA A 127 82.04 108.49 -8.69
CA ALA A 127 81.91 107.68 -7.48
C ALA A 127 80.45 107.58 -7.03
N ALA A 128 79.71 108.70 -6.98
CA ALA A 128 78.28 108.72 -6.65
C ALA A 128 77.43 107.98 -7.70
N SER A 129 77.81 108.02 -8.98
CA SER A 129 77.15 107.24 -10.03
C SER A 129 77.44 105.74 -9.91
N ILE A 130 78.68 105.35 -9.57
CA ILE A 130 79.08 103.97 -9.29
C ILE A 130 78.36 103.46 -8.03
N GLU A 131 78.28 104.25 -6.97
CA GLU A 131 77.55 103.91 -5.75
C GLU A 131 76.05 103.73 -6.02
N LYS A 132 75.43 104.68 -6.76
CA LYS A 132 74.04 104.56 -7.21
C LYS A 132 73.83 103.31 -8.07
N HIS A 133 74.75 103.00 -8.98
CA HIS A 133 74.69 101.77 -9.77
C HIS A 133 74.83 100.52 -8.90
N ALA A 134 75.74 100.51 -7.91
CA ALA A 134 75.88 99.42 -6.95
C ALA A 134 74.60 99.22 -6.12
N GLN A 135 74.01 100.29 -5.59
CA GLN A 135 72.72 100.26 -4.88
C GLN A 135 71.59 99.73 -5.78
N THR A 136 71.49 100.17 -7.05
CA THR A 136 70.48 99.62 -7.97
C THR A 136 70.72 98.15 -8.30
N ASN A 137 71.98 97.72 -8.45
CA ASN A 137 72.33 96.33 -8.72
C ASN A 137 72.05 95.44 -7.50
N GLU A 138 72.36 95.90 -6.28
CA GLU A 138 72.01 95.20 -5.05
C GLU A 138 70.48 95.08 -4.86
N HIS A 139 69.73 96.13 -5.21
CA HIS A 139 68.26 96.09 -5.23
C HIS A 139 67.74 95.07 -6.26
N THR A 140 68.23 95.11 -7.51
CA THR A 140 67.84 94.14 -8.55
C THR A 140 68.29 92.71 -8.23
N LEU A 141 69.44 92.51 -7.58
CA LEU A 141 69.88 91.20 -7.08
C LEU A 141 68.99 90.70 -5.94
N SER A 142 68.56 91.58 -5.04
CA SER A 142 67.64 91.25 -3.95
C SER A 142 66.25 90.90 -4.48
N GLN A 143 65.72 91.67 -5.42
CA GLN A 143 64.49 91.35 -6.15
C GLN A 143 64.61 90.04 -6.94
N ASN A 144 65.76 89.74 -7.54
CA ASN A 144 66.01 88.46 -8.20
C ASN A 144 66.06 87.29 -7.21
N ARG A 145 66.66 87.47 -6.02
CA ARG A 145 66.62 86.46 -4.93
C ARG A 145 65.19 86.22 -4.48
N GLU A 146 64.41 87.29 -4.31
CA GLU A 146 63.00 87.17 -3.91
C GLU A 146 62.15 86.47 -4.97
N LEU A 147 62.22 86.88 -6.24
CA LEU A 147 61.50 86.24 -7.35
C LEU A 147 61.91 84.77 -7.53
N LYS A 148 63.18 84.41 -7.30
CA LYS A 148 63.63 83.01 -7.27
C LYS A 148 63.05 82.24 -6.09
N ASN A 149 63.00 82.83 -4.90
CA ASN A 149 62.37 82.22 -3.73
C ASN A 149 60.86 82.04 -3.91
N GLN A 150 60.16 83.02 -4.49
CA GLN A 150 58.75 82.94 -4.85
C GLN A 150 58.50 81.83 -5.91
N ASN A 151 59.31 81.76 -6.97
CA ASN A 151 59.24 80.68 -7.95
C ASN A 151 59.52 79.29 -7.33
N SER A 152 60.46 79.20 -6.39
CA SER A 152 60.79 77.95 -5.69
C SER A 152 59.60 77.47 -4.83
N LYS A 153 58.96 78.39 -4.09
CA LYS A 153 57.73 78.10 -3.34
C LYS A 153 56.59 77.64 -4.25
N LEU A 154 56.28 78.42 -5.29
CA LEU A 154 55.21 78.07 -6.25
C LEU A 154 55.45 76.71 -6.92
N ARG A 155 56.70 76.34 -7.23
CA ARG A 155 57.05 75.00 -7.72
C ARG A 155 56.85 73.92 -6.67
N GLN A 156 57.24 74.16 -5.42
CA GLN A 156 57.04 73.22 -4.32
C GLN A 156 55.55 73.03 -4.02
N ASP A 157 54.75 74.08 -4.07
CA ASP A 157 53.31 74.03 -3.78
C ASP A 157 52.53 73.39 -4.94
N LEU A 158 52.93 73.62 -6.20
CA LEU A 158 52.42 72.86 -7.35
C LEU A 158 52.82 71.37 -7.31
N GLN A 159 54.01 71.03 -6.78
CA GLN A 159 54.43 69.66 -6.60
C GLN A 159 53.60 68.96 -5.52
N LYS A 160 53.41 69.59 -4.35
CA LYS A 160 52.49 69.10 -3.30
C LYS A 160 51.07 68.90 -3.84
N GLN A 161 50.54 69.88 -4.59
CA GLN A 161 49.18 69.76 -5.16
C GLN A 161 49.06 68.60 -6.14
N ARG A 162 50.12 68.24 -6.89
CA ARG A 162 50.13 67.02 -7.71
C ARG A 162 50.12 65.77 -6.84
N GLU A 163 51.01 65.69 -5.85
CA GLU A 163 51.08 64.58 -4.90
C GLU A 163 49.76 64.39 -4.14
N GLU A 164 49.10 65.48 -3.70
CA GLU A 164 47.78 65.49 -3.06
C GLU A 164 46.62 65.11 -4.01
N ILE A 165 46.77 65.30 -5.33
CA ILE A 165 45.80 64.84 -6.35
C ILE A 165 46.01 63.36 -6.64
N GLU A 166 47.26 62.93 -6.83
CA GLU A 166 47.63 61.54 -7.09
C GLU A 166 47.28 60.64 -5.89
N GLU A 167 47.53 61.09 -4.65
CA GLU A 167 47.16 60.36 -3.44
C GLU A 167 45.62 60.26 -3.27
N ARG A 168 44.87 61.32 -3.63
CA ARG A 168 43.39 61.27 -3.64
C ARG A 168 42.87 60.31 -4.70
N HIS A 169 43.36 60.37 -5.94
CA HIS A 169 42.96 59.44 -6.99
C HIS A 169 43.36 57.99 -6.65
N PHE A 170 44.48 57.76 -5.98
CA PHE A 170 44.85 56.43 -5.49
C PHE A 170 43.85 55.91 -4.45
N LYS A 171 43.43 56.74 -3.49
CA LYS A 171 42.40 56.40 -2.48
C LYS A 171 41.03 56.17 -3.13
N GLU A 172 40.62 57.02 -4.07
CA GLU A 172 39.38 56.88 -4.84
C GLU A 172 39.37 55.58 -5.64
N LEU A 173 40.43 55.28 -6.41
CA LEU A 173 40.59 54.04 -7.15
C LEU A 173 40.65 52.80 -6.25
N GLY A 174 41.22 52.90 -5.05
CA GLY A 174 41.16 51.85 -4.03
C GLY A 174 39.71 51.57 -3.62
N SER A 175 38.98 52.60 -3.20
CA SER A 175 37.58 52.47 -2.76
C SER A 175 36.64 51.94 -3.86
N LEU A 176 36.89 52.31 -5.13
CA LEU A 176 36.14 51.81 -6.29
C LEU A 176 36.45 50.35 -6.60
N LYS A 177 37.70 49.90 -6.40
CA LYS A 177 38.06 48.47 -6.52
C LYS A 177 37.43 47.63 -5.41
N GLU A 178 37.43 48.12 -4.18
CA GLU A 178 36.76 47.47 -3.05
C GLU A 178 35.25 47.34 -3.28
N GLN A 179 34.58 48.42 -3.70
CA GLN A 179 33.16 48.39 -4.07
C GLN A 179 32.87 47.42 -5.21
N LEU A 180 33.70 47.42 -6.27
CA LEU A 180 33.57 46.46 -7.38
C LEU A 180 33.75 45.01 -6.92
N GLN A 181 34.71 44.73 -6.03
CA GLN A 181 34.93 43.40 -5.47
C GLN A 181 33.74 42.94 -4.62
N VAL A 182 33.19 43.80 -3.77
CA VAL A 182 31.96 43.52 -3.01
C VAL A 182 30.77 43.29 -3.94
N HIS A 183 30.61 44.06 -5.02
CA HIS A 183 29.57 43.81 -6.02
C HIS A 183 29.75 42.49 -6.77
N ILE A 184 30.98 42.11 -7.16
CA ILE A 184 31.27 40.81 -7.78
C ILE A 184 30.91 39.67 -6.82
N GLN A 185 31.30 39.77 -5.54
CA GLN A 185 30.94 38.78 -4.53
C GLN A 185 29.42 38.69 -4.30
N THR A 186 28.73 39.84 -4.25
CA THR A 186 27.27 39.91 -4.10
C THR A 186 26.55 39.26 -5.29
N ILE A 187 27.02 39.51 -6.52
CA ILE A 187 26.50 38.87 -7.73
C ILE A 187 26.76 37.36 -7.69
N GLY A 188 27.94 36.92 -7.24
CA GLY A 188 28.27 35.50 -7.07
C GLY A 188 27.31 34.78 -6.11
N ILE A 189 27.03 35.39 -4.96
CA ILE A 189 26.06 34.86 -3.97
C ILE A 189 24.66 34.80 -4.59
N LEU A 190 24.17 35.89 -5.20
CA LEU A 190 22.84 35.92 -5.83
C LEU A 190 22.69 34.92 -6.98
N VAL A 191 23.77 34.62 -7.72
CA VAL A 191 23.77 33.60 -8.78
C VAL A 191 23.77 32.19 -8.18
N ALA A 192 24.47 31.95 -7.07
CA ALA A 192 24.42 30.68 -6.35
C ALA A 192 23.02 30.43 -5.76
N GLU A 193 22.49 31.37 -4.97
CA GLU A 193 21.14 31.32 -4.39
C GLU A 193 20.07 31.11 -5.47
N LYS A 194 20.14 31.85 -6.59
CA LYS A 194 19.21 31.68 -7.71
C LYS A 194 19.29 30.27 -8.31
N THR A 195 20.50 29.72 -8.47
CA THR A 195 20.71 28.38 -9.02
C THR A 195 20.18 27.30 -8.08
N GLU A 196 20.42 27.44 -6.76
CA GLU A 196 19.91 26.54 -5.73
C GLU A 196 18.37 26.58 -5.65
N LEU A 197 17.78 27.78 -5.58
CA LEU A 197 16.33 27.98 -5.58
C LEU A 197 15.68 27.44 -6.86
N GLN A 198 16.32 27.62 -8.03
CA GLN A 198 15.83 27.07 -9.30
C GLN A 198 15.93 25.54 -9.34
N SER A 199 16.97 24.94 -8.76
CA SER A 199 17.11 23.48 -8.61
C SER A 199 16.03 22.91 -7.67
N SER A 200 15.88 23.50 -6.49
CA SER A 200 14.87 23.13 -5.49
C SER A 200 13.44 23.28 -6.02
N LEU A 201 13.15 24.36 -6.75
CA LEU A 201 11.87 24.56 -7.43
C LEU A 201 11.59 23.47 -8.48
N ASN A 202 12.59 23.12 -9.29
CA ASN A 202 12.45 22.03 -10.28
C ASN A 202 12.20 20.68 -9.61
N GLN A 203 12.95 20.34 -8.57
CA GLN A 203 12.79 19.10 -7.80
C GLN A 203 11.40 19.02 -7.15
N SER A 204 10.96 20.12 -6.53
CA SER A 204 9.63 20.25 -5.94
C SER A 204 8.52 20.11 -6.99
N GLN A 205 8.67 20.76 -8.16
CA GLN A 205 7.72 20.64 -9.26
C GLN A 205 7.67 19.22 -9.86
N GLN A 206 8.81 18.53 -9.93
CA GLN A 206 8.87 17.14 -10.40
C GLN A 206 8.22 16.17 -9.40
N SER A 207 8.48 16.34 -8.11
CA SER A 207 7.81 15.59 -7.04
C SER A 207 6.30 15.81 -7.05
N ALA A 208 5.84 17.06 -7.21
CA ALA A 208 4.42 17.39 -7.35
C ALA A 208 3.76 16.76 -8.58
N LYS A 209 4.46 16.71 -9.74
CA LYS A 209 3.99 16.01 -10.95
C LYS A 209 3.88 14.50 -10.71
N GLN A 210 4.86 13.89 -10.06
CA GLN A 210 4.82 12.46 -9.72
C GLN A 210 3.65 12.15 -8.77
N LYS A 211 3.47 12.93 -7.71
CA LYS A 211 2.35 12.75 -6.76
C LYS A 211 0.98 12.99 -7.38
N ALA A 212 0.88 13.86 -8.40
CA ALA A 212 -0.34 13.99 -9.20
C ALA A 212 -0.63 12.72 -10.03
N ALA A 213 0.39 12.14 -10.69
CA ALA A 213 0.24 10.90 -11.45
C ALA A 213 -0.14 9.70 -10.55
N GLU A 214 0.51 9.55 -9.39
CA GLU A 214 0.14 8.56 -8.37
C GLU A 214 -1.32 8.73 -7.92
N ALA A 215 -1.77 9.97 -7.69
CA ALA A 215 -3.16 10.26 -7.30
C ALA A 215 -4.17 9.94 -8.42
N GLU A 216 -3.83 10.18 -9.68
CA GLU A 216 -4.66 9.75 -10.83
C GLU A 216 -4.72 8.23 -10.95
N GLU A 217 -3.61 7.53 -10.72
CA GLU A 217 -3.57 6.06 -10.72
C GLU A 217 -4.41 5.47 -9.59
N PHE A 218 -4.28 5.97 -8.35
CA PHE A 218 -5.13 5.56 -7.23
C PHE A 218 -6.61 5.88 -7.49
N GLN A 219 -6.93 6.99 -8.16
CA GLN A 219 -8.31 7.28 -8.59
C GLN A 219 -8.79 6.29 -9.67
N GLY A 220 -7.91 5.82 -10.55
CA GLY A 220 -8.16 4.74 -11.51
C GLY A 220 -8.47 3.41 -10.81
N ARG A 221 -7.57 2.96 -9.92
CA ARG A 221 -7.74 1.76 -9.09
C ARG A 221 -9.06 1.82 -8.29
N LEU A 222 -9.39 2.97 -7.69
CA LEU A 222 -10.65 3.18 -6.96
C LEU A 222 -11.89 3.09 -7.86
N LYS A 223 -11.86 3.65 -9.08
CA LYS A 223 -12.96 3.52 -10.05
C LYS A 223 -13.17 2.06 -10.44
N ALA A 224 -12.10 1.34 -10.78
CA ALA A 224 -12.16 -0.07 -11.12
C ALA A 224 -12.69 -0.92 -9.95
N SER A 225 -12.27 -0.64 -8.71
CA SER A 225 -12.80 -1.35 -7.54
C SER A 225 -14.29 -1.07 -7.32
N ARG A 226 -14.73 0.18 -7.46
CA ARG A 226 -16.16 0.54 -7.38
C ARG A 226 -17.01 -0.13 -8.46
N GLN A 227 -16.50 -0.25 -9.69
CA GLN A 227 -17.22 -0.96 -10.74
C GLN A 227 -17.40 -2.44 -10.38
N ARG A 228 -16.34 -3.13 -9.95
CA ARG A 228 -16.44 -4.52 -9.48
C ARG A 228 -17.43 -4.72 -8.33
N VAL A 229 -17.55 -3.75 -7.41
CA VAL A 229 -18.57 -3.80 -6.35
C VAL A 229 -19.98 -3.73 -6.96
N VAL A 230 -20.25 -2.81 -7.88
CA VAL A 230 -21.55 -2.72 -8.57
C VAL A 230 -21.87 -3.97 -9.40
N ASP A 231 -20.86 -4.57 -10.03
CA ASP A 231 -21.02 -5.82 -10.77
C ASP A 231 -21.36 -6.99 -9.82
N ILE A 232 -20.67 -7.11 -8.69
CA ILE A 232 -20.93 -8.11 -7.64
C ILE A 232 -22.31 -7.88 -6.98
N GLU A 233 -22.71 -6.64 -6.69
CA GLU A 233 -24.03 -6.30 -6.16
C GLU A 233 -25.15 -6.76 -7.12
N LYS A 234 -24.95 -6.57 -8.43
CA LYS A 234 -25.88 -7.02 -9.46
C LYS A 234 -25.94 -8.54 -9.58
N ASP A 235 -24.79 -9.21 -9.54
CA ASP A 235 -24.73 -10.67 -9.66
C ASP A 235 -25.27 -11.36 -8.39
N LEU A 236 -25.03 -10.79 -7.21
CA LEU A 236 -25.66 -11.18 -5.94
C LEU A 236 -27.19 -11.03 -6.00
N ALA A 237 -27.70 -9.90 -6.48
CA ALA A 237 -29.14 -9.70 -6.66
C ALA A 237 -29.75 -10.72 -7.64
N SER A 238 -29.04 -11.06 -8.73
CA SER A 238 -29.49 -12.11 -9.65
C SER A 238 -29.53 -13.49 -8.99
N THR A 239 -28.49 -13.84 -8.23
CA THR A 239 -28.36 -15.11 -7.48
C THR A 239 -29.45 -15.23 -6.42
N GLN A 240 -29.78 -14.12 -5.74
CA GLN A 240 -30.90 -14.06 -4.79
C GLN A 240 -32.24 -14.32 -5.49
N THR A 241 -32.47 -13.76 -6.69
CA THR A 241 -33.72 -14.03 -7.44
C THR A 241 -33.81 -15.47 -7.94
N THR A 242 -32.71 -16.11 -8.33
CA THR A 242 -32.72 -17.55 -8.70
C THR A 242 -32.89 -18.44 -7.48
N SER A 243 -32.28 -18.11 -6.33
CA SER A 243 -32.50 -18.85 -5.07
C SER A 243 -33.98 -18.81 -4.67
N GLN A 244 -34.61 -17.63 -4.72
CA GLN A 244 -36.06 -17.47 -4.49
C GLN A 244 -36.96 -18.17 -5.55
N GLN A 245 -36.42 -18.58 -6.70
CA GLN A 245 -37.13 -19.43 -7.66
C GLN A 245 -36.98 -20.90 -7.29
N PHE A 246 -35.75 -21.37 -7.00
CA PHE A 246 -35.51 -22.73 -6.53
C PHE A 246 -36.24 -23.06 -5.22
N GLU A 247 -36.31 -22.12 -4.27
CA GLU A 247 -37.13 -22.26 -3.06
C GLU A 247 -38.61 -22.52 -3.39
N LYS A 248 -39.18 -21.82 -4.39
CA LYS A 248 -40.58 -21.97 -4.78
C LYS A 248 -40.81 -23.32 -5.44
N SER A 249 -39.95 -23.70 -6.39
CA SER A 249 -40.02 -25.01 -7.03
C SER A 249 -39.82 -26.16 -6.02
N SER A 250 -38.92 -26.01 -5.05
CA SER A 250 -38.75 -26.98 -3.96
C SER A 250 -40.01 -27.11 -3.09
N LYS A 251 -40.65 -25.99 -2.73
CA LYS A 251 -41.94 -25.98 -2.03
C LYS A 251 -43.07 -26.59 -2.89
N GLU A 252 -43.08 -26.36 -4.20
CA GLU A 252 -44.02 -26.99 -5.14
C GLU A 252 -43.82 -28.51 -5.25
N PHE A 253 -42.57 -29.00 -5.34
CA PHE A 253 -42.26 -30.42 -5.31
C PHE A 253 -42.60 -31.08 -3.97
N SER A 254 -42.32 -30.41 -2.84
CA SER A 254 -42.71 -30.88 -1.51
C SER A 254 -44.24 -31.07 -1.37
N ASN A 255 -45.02 -30.10 -1.87
CA ASN A 255 -46.48 -30.21 -1.92
C ASN A 255 -46.97 -31.38 -2.79
N GLU A 256 -46.35 -31.63 -3.94
CA GLU A 256 -46.72 -32.75 -4.82
C GLU A 256 -46.30 -34.10 -4.22
N VAL A 257 -45.15 -34.17 -3.55
CA VAL A 257 -44.72 -35.36 -2.78
C VAL A 257 -45.73 -35.70 -1.67
N ASP A 258 -46.19 -34.70 -0.90
CA ASP A 258 -47.19 -34.94 0.15
C ASP A 258 -48.58 -35.29 -0.42
N ARG A 259 -48.96 -34.71 -1.56
CA ARG A 259 -50.14 -35.12 -2.32
C ARG A 259 -50.05 -36.58 -2.77
N LEU A 260 -48.90 -37.02 -3.29
CA LEU A 260 -48.66 -38.40 -3.71
C LEU A 260 -48.65 -39.37 -2.51
N LYS A 261 -48.07 -39.00 -1.35
CA LYS A 261 -48.20 -39.78 -0.10
C LYS A 261 -49.67 -39.98 0.29
N ILE A 262 -50.49 -38.94 0.19
CA ILE A 262 -51.94 -39.00 0.46
C ILE A 262 -52.67 -39.88 -0.56
N GLU A 263 -52.24 -39.91 -1.82
CA GLU A 263 -52.81 -40.77 -2.87
C GLU A 263 -52.43 -42.25 -2.65
N ILE A 264 -51.16 -42.54 -2.36
CA ILE A 264 -50.67 -43.88 -1.98
C ILE A 264 -51.40 -44.42 -0.74
N TYR A 265 -51.64 -43.58 0.28
CA TYR A 265 -52.42 -43.98 1.45
C TYR A 265 -53.86 -44.38 1.09
N LYS A 266 -54.51 -43.64 0.17
CA LYS A 266 -55.86 -43.97 -0.31
C LYS A 266 -55.89 -45.25 -1.14
N THR A 267 -54.89 -45.50 -2.00
CA THR A 267 -54.82 -46.73 -2.78
C THR A 267 -54.54 -47.95 -1.90
N ASN A 268 -53.65 -47.82 -0.92
CA ASN A 268 -53.36 -48.90 0.04
C ASN A 268 -54.59 -49.24 0.88
N LYS A 269 -55.27 -48.23 1.45
CA LYS A 269 -56.53 -48.46 2.20
C LYS A 269 -57.59 -49.17 1.36
N ARG A 270 -57.70 -48.84 0.06
CA ARG A 270 -58.63 -49.52 -0.85
C ARG A 270 -58.18 -50.94 -1.22
N MET A 271 -56.87 -51.19 -1.28
CA MET A 271 -56.31 -52.53 -1.45
C MET A 271 -56.62 -53.40 -0.21
N ASP A 272 -56.46 -52.85 1.00
CA ASP A 272 -56.81 -53.54 2.26
C ASP A 272 -58.31 -53.89 2.31
N GLU A 273 -59.18 -52.95 1.93
CA GLU A 273 -60.63 -53.15 1.80
C GLU A 273 -60.98 -54.29 0.81
N LEU A 274 -60.39 -54.28 -0.39
CA LEU A 274 -60.57 -55.32 -1.40
C LEU A 274 -59.97 -56.68 -0.95
N GLN A 275 -58.86 -56.67 -0.21
CA GLN A 275 -58.27 -57.88 0.35
C GLN A 275 -59.17 -58.49 1.44
N GLN A 276 -59.81 -57.67 2.28
CA GLN A 276 -60.83 -58.14 3.21
C GLN A 276 -62.01 -58.76 2.46
N GLU A 277 -62.61 -58.06 1.48
CA GLU A 277 -63.71 -58.60 0.67
C GLU A 277 -63.36 -59.95 0.02
N ASN A 278 -62.16 -60.09 -0.53
CA ASN A 278 -61.68 -61.32 -1.17
C ASN A 278 -61.46 -62.46 -0.16
N SER A 279 -60.98 -62.16 1.05
CA SER A 279 -60.87 -63.14 2.14
C SER A 279 -62.23 -63.63 2.63
N GLU A 280 -63.21 -62.73 2.78
CA GLU A 280 -64.58 -63.11 3.12
C GLU A 280 -65.23 -63.96 2.01
N LEU A 281 -65.00 -63.63 0.74
CA LEU A 281 -65.48 -64.43 -0.40
C LEU A 281 -64.83 -65.82 -0.42
N SER A 282 -63.54 -65.91 -0.06
CA SER A 282 -62.83 -67.19 0.06
C SER A 282 -63.37 -68.06 1.20
N GLU A 283 -63.72 -67.47 2.35
CA GLU A 283 -64.38 -68.20 3.44
C GLU A 283 -65.80 -68.64 3.07
N LYS A 284 -66.57 -67.77 2.40
CA LYS A 284 -67.90 -68.08 1.86
C LYS A 284 -67.84 -69.21 0.81
N LEU A 285 -66.77 -69.27 0.00
CA LEU A 285 -66.51 -70.39 -0.92
C LEU A 285 -66.18 -71.68 -0.16
N ASN A 286 -65.24 -71.63 0.79
CA ASN A 286 -64.78 -72.81 1.54
C ASN A 286 -65.92 -73.43 2.39
N THR A 287 -66.72 -72.60 3.06
CA THR A 287 -67.90 -73.08 3.82
C THR A 287 -68.94 -73.73 2.91
N ARG A 288 -69.13 -73.27 1.66
CA ARG A 288 -69.96 -73.96 0.66
C ARG A 288 -69.32 -75.26 0.16
N HIS A 289 -68.00 -75.31 -0.01
CA HIS A 289 -67.28 -76.53 -0.37
C HIS A 289 -67.45 -77.63 0.69
N VAL A 290 -67.23 -77.29 1.98
CA VAL A 290 -67.42 -78.22 3.11
C VAL A 290 -68.88 -78.67 3.24
N GLN A 291 -69.86 -77.78 3.02
CA GLN A 291 -71.28 -78.16 2.96
C GLN A 291 -71.56 -79.15 1.82
N SER A 292 -71.00 -78.91 0.62
CA SER A 292 -71.14 -79.82 -0.52
C SER A 292 -70.49 -81.17 -0.27
N GLN A 293 -69.30 -81.19 0.33
CA GLN A 293 -68.60 -82.43 0.71
C GLN A 293 -69.43 -83.23 1.73
N SER A 294 -69.95 -82.59 2.79
CA SER A 294 -70.76 -83.28 3.80
C SER A 294 -72.06 -83.85 3.21
N LEU A 295 -72.71 -83.12 2.28
CA LEU A 295 -73.87 -83.64 1.55
C LEU A 295 -73.49 -84.83 0.66
N GLN A 296 -72.31 -84.82 0.04
CA GLN A 296 -71.81 -85.93 -0.77
C GLN A 296 -71.44 -87.16 0.07
N GLU A 297 -70.86 -86.97 1.26
CA GLU A 297 -70.62 -88.05 2.25
C GLU A 297 -71.93 -88.66 2.77
N GLN A 298 -72.94 -87.84 3.04
CA GLN A 298 -74.29 -88.30 3.40
C GLN A 298 -74.95 -89.07 2.25
N LEU A 299 -74.76 -88.62 1.00
CA LEU A 299 -75.26 -89.29 -0.20
C LEU A 299 -74.55 -90.65 -0.44
N GLU A 300 -73.24 -90.75 -0.19
CA GLU A 300 -72.52 -92.02 -0.32
C GLU A 300 -72.85 -92.99 0.84
N SER A 301 -73.02 -92.48 2.05
CA SER A 301 -73.49 -93.25 3.21
C SER A 301 -74.91 -93.82 2.98
N THR A 302 -75.81 -93.02 2.43
CA THR A 302 -77.18 -93.47 2.10
C THR A 302 -77.21 -94.46 0.94
N LYS A 303 -76.37 -94.30 -0.10
CA LYS A 303 -76.14 -95.35 -1.12
C LYS A 303 -75.63 -96.66 -0.51
N SER A 304 -74.64 -96.59 0.38
CA SER A 304 -74.07 -97.79 1.04
C SER A 304 -75.10 -98.51 1.91
N SER A 305 -75.91 -97.75 2.65
CA SER A 305 -77.06 -98.26 3.41
C SER A 305 -78.12 -98.91 2.52
N LEU A 306 -78.44 -98.29 1.38
CA LEU A 306 -79.34 -98.85 0.37
C LEU A 306 -78.78 -100.16 -0.22
N ALA A 307 -77.51 -100.16 -0.64
CA ALA A 307 -76.85 -101.35 -1.18
C ALA A 307 -76.82 -102.51 -0.15
N MET A 308 -76.60 -102.23 1.13
CA MET A 308 -76.72 -103.24 2.19
C MET A 308 -78.16 -103.73 2.39
N ALA A 309 -79.17 -102.87 2.22
CA ALA A 309 -80.57 -103.26 2.28
C ALA A 309 -80.98 -104.12 1.06
N GLU A 310 -80.50 -103.79 -0.13
CA GLU A 310 -80.66 -104.58 -1.36
C GLU A 310 -79.98 -105.95 -1.24
N LEU A 311 -78.76 -106.00 -0.69
CA LEU A 311 -78.04 -107.26 -0.44
C LEU A 311 -78.74 -108.13 0.61
N ARG A 312 -79.35 -107.51 1.64
CA ARG A 312 -80.21 -108.23 2.60
C ARG A 312 -81.50 -108.75 1.95
N LEU A 313 -82.14 -107.97 1.08
CA LEU A 313 -83.30 -108.43 0.30
C LEU A 313 -82.92 -109.60 -0.63
N GLN A 314 -81.73 -109.57 -1.22
CA GLN A 314 -81.19 -110.66 -2.06
C GLN A 314 -80.79 -111.91 -1.25
N GLN A 315 -80.37 -111.75 0.00
CA GLN A 315 -80.15 -112.88 0.93
C GLN A 315 -81.47 -113.48 1.44
N LEU A 316 -82.52 -112.67 1.57
CA LEU A 316 -83.86 -113.11 1.99
C LEU A 316 -84.71 -113.67 0.84
N SER A 317 -84.30 -113.53 -0.42
CA SER A 317 -85.01 -114.12 -1.58
C SER A 317 -84.73 -115.61 -1.79
N GLY A 318 -84.34 -116.34 -0.74
CA GLY A 318 -83.69 -117.67 -0.83
C GLY A 318 -84.16 -118.74 0.15
N SER A 319 -85.24 -118.52 0.91
CA SER A 319 -85.93 -119.58 1.68
C SER A 319 -87.36 -119.13 2.03
N ASP A 320 -88.33 -120.03 1.95
CA ASP A 320 -89.76 -119.72 2.14
C ASP A 320 -90.37 -120.56 3.27
N GLU A 321 -90.60 -119.95 4.44
CA GLU A 321 -91.45 -120.51 5.51
C GLU A 321 -91.83 -119.47 6.60
N ASN A 322 -92.97 -119.70 7.28
CA ASN A 322 -93.52 -118.99 8.47
C ASN A 322 -94.53 -117.83 8.28
N LYS A 323 -95.83 -118.19 8.18
CA LYS A 323 -96.96 -117.28 7.95
C LYS A 323 -97.34 -116.29 9.06
N GLN A 324 -96.80 -116.39 10.28
CA GLN A 324 -97.03 -115.39 11.34
C GLN A 324 -95.93 -114.34 11.43
N PHE A 325 -94.67 -114.71 11.13
CA PHE A 325 -93.65 -113.70 10.87
C PHE A 325 -94.03 -112.86 9.65
N TRP A 326 -94.60 -113.47 8.61
CA TRP A 326 -95.23 -112.77 7.48
C TRP A 326 -96.31 -111.75 7.86
N GLU A 327 -96.87 -111.73 9.07
CA GLU A 327 -97.96 -110.82 9.46
C GLU A 327 -97.44 -109.55 10.17
N GLU A 328 -96.53 -109.68 11.15
CA GLU A 328 -95.75 -108.53 11.65
C GLU A 328 -94.84 -107.96 10.56
N LEU A 329 -94.18 -108.82 9.77
CA LEU A 329 -93.44 -108.40 8.59
C LEU A 329 -94.38 -107.86 7.50
N SER A 330 -95.68 -108.19 7.49
CA SER A 330 -96.65 -107.51 6.60
C SER A 330 -97.00 -106.12 7.12
N GLU A 331 -97.14 -105.89 8.42
CA GLU A 331 -97.32 -104.52 8.94
C GLU A 331 -96.05 -103.68 8.78
N GLU A 332 -94.86 -104.22 9.06
CA GLU A 332 -93.60 -103.52 8.81
C GLU A 332 -93.38 -103.33 7.30
N LYS A 333 -93.70 -104.31 6.46
CA LYS A 333 -93.73 -104.15 4.99
C LYS A 333 -94.76 -103.11 4.55
N ILE A 334 -95.94 -102.99 5.17
CA ILE A 334 -96.92 -101.94 4.84
C ILE A 334 -96.41 -100.55 5.29
N GLN A 335 -95.67 -100.46 6.39
CA GLN A 335 -95.02 -99.22 6.81
C GLN A 335 -93.81 -98.86 5.94
N LEU A 336 -93.01 -99.85 5.53
CA LEU A 336 -91.91 -99.70 4.59
C LEU A 336 -92.43 -99.44 3.18
N GLU A 337 -93.52 -100.04 2.72
CA GLU A 337 -94.20 -99.74 1.46
C GLU A 337 -94.84 -98.35 1.52
N LYS A 338 -95.35 -97.88 2.67
CA LYS A 338 -95.74 -96.48 2.84
C LYS A 338 -94.54 -95.53 2.74
N LYS A 339 -93.41 -95.83 3.39
CA LYS A 339 -92.17 -95.03 3.28
C LYS A 339 -91.54 -95.09 1.88
N VAL A 340 -91.57 -96.25 1.22
CA VAL A 340 -91.09 -96.48 -0.14
C VAL A 340 -92.03 -95.88 -1.16
N ASN A 341 -93.35 -95.82 -0.91
CA ASN A 341 -94.28 -95.08 -1.76
C ASN A 341 -94.13 -93.56 -1.54
N GLN A 342 -93.94 -93.08 -0.31
CA GLN A 342 -93.55 -91.71 -0.04
C GLN A 342 -92.22 -91.33 -0.72
N MET A 343 -91.22 -92.22 -0.68
CA MET A 343 -89.94 -92.02 -1.38
C MET A 343 -90.08 -92.18 -2.90
N LYS A 344 -90.93 -93.06 -3.42
CA LYS A 344 -91.28 -93.11 -4.85
C LYS A 344 -92.05 -91.87 -5.27
N ASP A 345 -92.82 -91.25 -4.39
CA ASP A 345 -93.56 -90.02 -4.67
C ASP A 345 -92.68 -88.77 -4.52
N THR A 346 -91.67 -88.75 -3.65
CA THR A 346 -90.62 -87.72 -3.69
C THR A 346 -89.65 -87.92 -4.83
N ILE A 347 -89.30 -89.16 -5.21
CA ILE A 347 -88.51 -89.46 -6.41
C ILE A 347 -89.34 -89.17 -7.68
N ARG A 348 -90.66 -89.38 -7.69
CA ARG A 348 -91.55 -88.91 -8.77
C ARG A 348 -91.61 -87.40 -8.82
N LYS A 349 -91.69 -86.69 -7.69
CA LYS A 349 -91.66 -85.22 -7.66
C LYS A 349 -90.31 -84.68 -8.12
N LEU A 350 -89.20 -85.17 -7.57
CA LEU A 350 -87.85 -84.81 -8.01
C LEU A 350 -87.58 -85.24 -9.47
N SER A 351 -88.17 -86.34 -9.95
CA SER A 351 -88.15 -86.68 -11.37
C SER A 351 -88.99 -85.67 -12.15
N GLN A 352 -90.24 -85.39 -11.79
CA GLN A 352 -91.10 -84.40 -12.46
C GLN A 352 -90.50 -82.99 -12.43
N GLU A 353 -89.79 -82.61 -11.37
CA GLU A 353 -89.03 -81.36 -11.26
C GLU A 353 -87.80 -81.41 -12.16
N ARG A 354 -87.01 -82.49 -12.15
CA ARG A 354 -85.87 -82.70 -13.06
C ARG A 354 -86.29 -82.81 -14.52
N ASP A 355 -87.43 -83.42 -14.81
CA ASP A 355 -88.01 -83.66 -16.13
C ASP A 355 -88.68 -82.38 -16.62
N SER A 356 -89.34 -81.60 -15.76
CA SER A 356 -89.83 -80.24 -16.08
C SER A 356 -88.69 -79.24 -16.23
N VAL A 357 -87.61 -79.34 -15.45
CA VAL A 357 -86.40 -78.55 -15.64
C VAL A 357 -85.67 -78.99 -16.91
N CYS A 358 -85.66 -80.28 -17.25
CA CYS A 358 -85.15 -80.78 -18.52
C CYS A 358 -86.01 -80.30 -19.70
N GLU A 359 -87.34 -80.31 -19.57
CA GLU A 359 -88.31 -79.77 -20.53
C GLU A 359 -88.17 -78.25 -20.65
N GLN A 360 -87.95 -77.51 -19.57
CA GLN A 360 -87.65 -76.07 -19.61
C GLN A 360 -86.31 -75.80 -20.29
N HIS A 361 -85.26 -76.59 -20.02
CA HIS A 361 -83.98 -76.49 -20.74
C HIS A 361 -84.11 -76.95 -22.20
N GLN A 362 -85.00 -77.90 -22.51
CA GLN A 362 -85.25 -78.38 -23.87
C GLN A 362 -86.11 -77.40 -24.66
N LEU A 363 -87.09 -76.74 -24.03
CA LEU A 363 -87.86 -75.63 -24.59
C LEU A 363 -86.99 -74.39 -24.75
N PHE A 364 -86.10 -74.09 -23.80
CA PHE A 364 -85.11 -73.02 -23.94
C PHE A 364 -84.08 -73.35 -25.02
N ALA A 365 -83.60 -74.59 -25.11
CA ALA A 365 -82.72 -75.04 -26.19
C ALA A 365 -83.45 -75.08 -27.55
N GLN A 366 -84.74 -75.41 -27.59
CA GLN A 366 -85.58 -75.28 -28.79
C GLN A 366 -85.86 -73.82 -29.13
N GLN A 367 -85.97 -72.92 -28.14
CA GLN A 367 -86.14 -71.49 -28.37
C GLN A 367 -84.83 -70.84 -28.83
N ILE A 368 -83.69 -71.23 -28.27
CA ILE A 368 -82.35 -70.83 -28.73
C ILE A 368 -82.07 -71.44 -30.10
N ASN A 369 -82.40 -72.71 -30.35
CA ASN A 369 -82.27 -73.33 -31.67
C ASN A 369 -83.25 -72.72 -32.68
N HIS A 370 -84.47 -72.33 -32.29
CA HIS A 370 -85.40 -71.63 -33.17
C HIS A 370 -85.00 -70.17 -33.38
N GLN A 371 -84.39 -69.51 -32.40
CA GLN A 371 -83.74 -68.21 -32.59
C GLN A 371 -82.52 -68.33 -33.50
N MET A 372 -81.70 -69.36 -33.33
CA MET A 372 -80.54 -69.69 -34.19
C MET A 372 -81.01 -70.08 -35.60
N GLN A 373 -82.13 -70.79 -35.74
CA GLN A 373 -82.72 -71.21 -37.01
C GLN A 373 -83.43 -70.04 -37.69
N ASN A 374 -84.12 -69.16 -36.96
CA ASN A 374 -84.65 -67.91 -37.49
C ASN A 374 -83.52 -66.91 -37.83
N LEU A 375 -82.41 -66.90 -37.08
CA LEU A 375 -81.21 -66.13 -37.39
C LEU A 375 -80.42 -66.77 -38.53
N SER A 376 -80.50 -68.09 -38.73
CA SER A 376 -79.91 -68.82 -39.85
C SER A 376 -80.75 -68.66 -41.11
N GLU A 377 -82.08 -68.70 -41.03
CA GLU A 377 -83.00 -68.34 -42.11
C GLU A 377 -82.89 -66.86 -42.47
N LYS A 378 -82.71 -65.97 -41.50
CA LYS A 378 -82.37 -64.55 -41.78
C LYS A 378 -80.95 -64.35 -42.24
N PHE A 379 -79.99 -65.17 -41.84
CA PHE A 379 -78.61 -65.10 -42.34
C PHE A 379 -78.54 -65.70 -43.74
N LEU A 380 -79.35 -66.71 -44.05
CA LEU A 380 -79.53 -67.27 -45.39
C LEU A 380 -80.31 -66.28 -46.25
N SER A 381 -81.42 -65.67 -45.81
CA SER A 381 -82.06 -64.59 -46.58
C SER A 381 -81.11 -63.41 -46.74
N VAL A 382 -80.41 -62.95 -45.70
CA VAL A 382 -79.44 -61.85 -45.82
C VAL A 382 -78.16 -62.27 -46.57
N ASN A 383 -77.80 -63.55 -46.68
CA ASN A 383 -76.66 -64.02 -47.47
C ASN A 383 -77.04 -64.43 -48.89
N GLU A 384 -78.29 -64.78 -49.15
CA GLU A 384 -78.91 -64.91 -50.47
C GLU A 384 -79.25 -63.53 -51.02
N GLU A 385 -79.72 -62.59 -50.21
CA GLU A 385 -79.85 -61.17 -50.52
C GLU A 385 -78.48 -60.52 -50.65
N LYS A 386 -77.46 -60.84 -49.83
CA LYS A 386 -76.09 -60.31 -50.00
C LYS A 386 -75.36 -61.02 -51.14
N SER A 387 -75.63 -62.28 -51.44
CA SER A 387 -75.13 -62.96 -52.64
C SER A 387 -75.84 -62.42 -53.86
N ALA A 388 -77.16 -62.20 -53.81
CA ALA A 388 -77.93 -61.56 -54.87
C ALA A 388 -77.58 -60.08 -54.99
N LEU A 389 -77.22 -59.35 -53.94
CA LEU A 389 -76.74 -57.95 -53.96
C LEU A 389 -75.25 -57.84 -54.23
N ALA A 390 -74.44 -58.89 -54.02
CA ALA A 390 -73.04 -58.93 -54.41
C ALA A 390 -72.89 -59.43 -55.84
N ASN A 391 -73.76 -60.32 -56.30
CA ASN A 391 -73.92 -60.70 -57.70
C ASN A 391 -74.72 -59.65 -58.46
N GLU A 392 -75.70 -58.95 -57.88
CA GLU A 392 -76.32 -57.77 -58.46
C GLU A 392 -75.36 -56.60 -58.38
N LYS A 393 -74.51 -56.43 -57.37
CA LYS A 393 -73.45 -55.40 -57.41
C LYS A 393 -72.31 -55.79 -58.35
N LEU A 394 -71.94 -57.06 -58.48
CA LEU A 394 -70.94 -57.50 -59.45
C LEU A 394 -71.51 -57.44 -60.86
N MET A 395 -72.76 -57.83 -61.07
CA MET A 395 -73.48 -57.64 -62.32
C MET A 395 -73.75 -56.17 -62.57
N LEU A 396 -74.10 -55.32 -61.60
CA LEU A 396 -74.27 -53.86 -61.75
C LEU A 396 -72.96 -53.12 -61.85
N THR A 397 -71.84 -53.63 -61.33
CA THR A 397 -70.51 -53.05 -61.59
C THR A 397 -70.05 -53.51 -62.95
N ASN A 398 -70.27 -54.77 -63.31
CA ASN A 398 -70.05 -55.27 -64.67
C ASN A 398 -71.09 -54.74 -65.66
N ARG A 399 -72.23 -54.16 -65.23
CA ARG A 399 -73.31 -53.51 -66.00
C ARG A 399 -73.35 -52.01 -65.69
N ILE A 400 -72.35 -51.46 -65.02
CA ILE A 400 -71.99 -50.04 -65.02
C ILE A 400 -70.72 -49.91 -65.84
N ASN A 401 -69.71 -50.76 -65.67
CA ASN A 401 -68.65 -50.97 -66.67
C ASN A 401 -69.28 -51.38 -68.01
N SER A 402 -70.21 -52.35 -68.02
CA SER A 402 -70.95 -52.67 -69.24
C SER A 402 -72.03 -51.66 -69.55
N LEU A 403 -72.72 -50.90 -68.67
CA LEU A 403 -73.52 -49.74 -69.14
C LEU A 403 -72.71 -48.47 -69.41
N GLU A 404 -71.41 -48.43 -69.22
CA GLU A 404 -70.53 -47.36 -69.71
C GLU A 404 -70.03 -47.78 -71.09
N ASN A 405 -69.61 -49.04 -71.22
CA ASN A 405 -69.41 -49.70 -72.49
C ASN A 405 -70.72 -49.93 -73.28
N GLU A 406 -71.91 -49.82 -72.70
CA GLU A 406 -73.24 -50.05 -73.33
C GLU A 406 -74.17 -48.81 -73.20
N ILE A 407 -73.75 -47.71 -72.58
CA ILE A 407 -74.22 -46.37 -72.95
C ILE A 407 -73.32 -45.81 -74.06
N THR A 408 -72.14 -46.41 -74.31
CA THR A 408 -71.42 -46.25 -75.58
C THR A 408 -71.83 -47.29 -76.64
N GLU A 409 -72.04 -48.58 -76.30
CA GLU A 409 -72.36 -49.66 -77.25
C GLU A 409 -73.82 -50.20 -77.19
N LEU A 410 -74.71 -49.82 -76.25
CA LEU A 410 -76.17 -50.07 -76.30
C LEU A 410 -77.07 -48.82 -76.06
N ASN A 411 -76.51 -47.61 -76.18
CA ASN A 411 -77.11 -46.58 -77.06
C ASN A 411 -77.45 -47.18 -78.45
N LYS A 412 -76.79 -48.30 -78.75
CA LYS A 412 -76.76 -49.19 -79.91
C LYS A 412 -77.45 -50.57 -79.72
N GLN A 413 -78.44 -50.78 -78.81
CA GLN A 413 -79.49 -51.85 -78.80
C GLN A 413 -79.61 -52.89 -77.63
N LEU A 414 -80.62 -52.71 -76.75
CA LEU A 414 -81.72 -53.67 -76.47
C LEU A 414 -81.49 -55.10 -75.85
N TYR A 415 -82.08 -55.31 -74.65
CA TYR A 415 -82.84 -56.50 -74.16
C TYR A 415 -82.23 -57.93 -73.94
N LYS A 416 -82.00 -58.25 -72.65
CA LYS A 416 -82.58 -59.35 -71.83
C LYS A 416 -82.47 -60.88 -72.18
N ASN A 417 -81.81 -61.59 -71.25
CA ASN A 417 -82.27 -62.78 -70.47
C ASN A 417 -82.07 -64.25 -70.99
N PRO A 418 -82.08 -65.27 -70.06
CA PRO A 418 -81.47 -66.62 -70.25
C PRO A 418 -82.47 -67.80 -70.04
N VAL A 419 -82.09 -68.89 -69.32
CA VAL A 419 -82.76 -70.20 -68.95
C VAL A 419 -82.17 -71.39 -69.76
N GLU A 420 -81.37 -72.33 -69.21
CA GLU A 420 -81.60 -73.44 -68.22
C GLU A 420 -82.23 -74.74 -68.83
N ASN A 421 -82.18 -75.95 -68.24
CA ASN A 421 -81.14 -76.72 -67.49
C ASN A 421 -81.67 -78.17 -67.27
N GLU A 422 -80.82 -79.21 -67.12
CA GLU A 422 -81.28 -80.56 -66.67
C GLU A 422 -80.18 -81.54 -66.17
N GLU A 423 -78.88 -81.26 -66.34
CA GLU A 423 -77.78 -82.13 -65.83
C GLU A 423 -77.54 -81.99 -64.30
N THR A 424 -78.26 -81.09 -63.64
CA THR A 424 -78.07 -80.64 -62.24
C THR A 424 -78.13 -81.76 -61.21
N ASP A 425 -79.15 -82.61 -61.31
CA ASP A 425 -79.65 -83.38 -60.17
C ASP A 425 -78.71 -84.53 -59.75
N ARG A 426 -77.89 -85.01 -60.68
CA ARG A 426 -76.87 -86.04 -60.39
C ARG A 426 -75.62 -85.48 -59.73
N LEU A 427 -75.20 -84.27 -60.12
CA LEU A 427 -74.06 -83.59 -59.51
C LEU A 427 -74.36 -83.25 -58.06
N GLN A 428 -75.58 -82.80 -57.77
CA GLN A 428 -76.01 -82.36 -56.45
C GLN A 428 -75.90 -83.47 -55.37
N SER A 429 -76.11 -84.74 -55.70
CA SER A 429 -76.01 -85.84 -54.73
C SER A 429 -74.57 -86.25 -54.39
N MET A 430 -73.60 -86.04 -55.28
CA MET A 430 -72.17 -86.25 -54.96
C MET A 430 -71.60 -85.08 -54.17
N LEU A 431 -72.09 -83.87 -54.44
CA LEU A 431 -71.68 -82.63 -53.78
C LEU A 431 -71.93 -82.71 -52.26
N LEU A 432 -73.08 -83.25 -51.84
CA LEU A 432 -73.46 -83.38 -50.43
C LEU A 432 -72.49 -84.24 -49.59
N MET A 433 -71.97 -85.34 -50.13
CA MET A 433 -71.00 -86.18 -49.40
C MET A 433 -69.63 -85.51 -49.31
N ALA A 434 -69.21 -84.78 -50.35
CA ALA A 434 -67.99 -83.98 -50.32
C ALA A 434 -68.10 -82.80 -49.34
N GLU A 435 -69.31 -82.28 -49.09
CA GLU A 435 -69.55 -81.23 -48.10
C GLU A 435 -69.50 -81.73 -46.64
N ASP A 436 -69.96 -82.94 -46.33
CA ASP A 436 -69.80 -83.53 -44.97
C ASP A 436 -68.31 -83.79 -44.64
N GLU A 437 -67.56 -84.37 -45.59
CA GLU A 437 -66.13 -84.63 -45.42
C GLU A 437 -65.32 -83.31 -45.34
N LYS A 438 -65.67 -82.32 -46.17
CA LYS A 438 -65.14 -80.95 -46.07
C LYS A 438 -65.44 -80.32 -44.72
N LEU A 439 -66.68 -80.43 -44.21
CA LEU A 439 -67.06 -79.81 -42.93
C LEU A 439 -66.28 -80.43 -41.77
N ARG A 440 -66.10 -81.76 -41.76
CA ARG A 440 -65.24 -82.44 -40.77
C ARG A 440 -63.78 -82.00 -40.83
N LEU A 441 -63.21 -81.90 -42.03
CA LEU A 441 -61.85 -81.38 -42.21
C LEU A 441 -61.74 -79.91 -41.82
N GLN A 442 -62.80 -79.12 -42.02
CA GLN A 442 -62.86 -77.72 -41.61
C GLN A 442 -62.98 -77.58 -40.08
N GLU A 443 -63.82 -78.36 -39.40
CA GLU A 443 -63.86 -78.38 -37.93
C GLU A 443 -62.54 -78.86 -37.30
N GLN A 444 -61.81 -79.75 -37.97
CA GLN A 444 -60.47 -80.17 -37.53
C GLN A 444 -59.46 -79.04 -37.78
N HIS A 445 -59.51 -78.39 -38.94
CA HIS A 445 -58.66 -77.24 -39.23
C HIS A 445 -58.90 -76.06 -38.27
N ASP A 446 -60.16 -75.76 -37.94
CA ASP A 446 -60.52 -74.71 -36.98
C ASP A 446 -60.02 -75.04 -35.56
N ARG A 447 -59.98 -76.32 -35.18
CA ARG A 447 -59.32 -76.80 -33.95
C ARG A 447 -57.80 -76.64 -34.01
N ASP A 448 -57.16 -77.10 -35.09
CA ASP A 448 -55.71 -76.94 -35.28
C ASP A 448 -55.31 -75.45 -35.34
N VAL A 449 -56.16 -74.57 -35.87
CA VAL A 449 -55.97 -73.10 -35.89
C VAL A 449 -56.13 -72.50 -34.49
N LEU A 450 -57.07 -72.97 -33.67
CA LEU A 450 -57.21 -72.54 -32.28
C LEU A 450 -56.02 -72.98 -31.41
N ASP A 451 -55.55 -74.21 -31.58
CA ASP A 451 -54.38 -74.72 -30.86
C ASP A 451 -53.09 -74.00 -31.30
N ASN A 452 -52.91 -73.75 -32.61
CA ASN A 452 -51.82 -72.89 -33.09
C ASN A 452 -51.93 -71.46 -32.53
N ALA A 453 -53.13 -70.86 -32.49
CA ALA A 453 -53.33 -69.53 -31.91
C ALA A 453 -53.07 -69.49 -30.39
N HIS A 454 -53.27 -70.60 -29.68
CA HIS A 454 -52.88 -70.75 -28.28
C HIS A 454 -51.35 -70.86 -28.13
N LEU A 455 -50.71 -71.69 -28.96
CA LEU A 455 -49.25 -71.83 -28.99
C LEU A 455 -48.54 -70.51 -29.35
N SER A 456 -49.05 -69.75 -30.32
CA SER A 456 -48.50 -68.43 -30.69
C SER A 456 -48.53 -67.44 -29.52
N ARG A 457 -49.63 -67.39 -28.76
CA ARG A 457 -49.70 -66.54 -27.55
C ARG A 457 -48.70 -66.98 -26.49
N LEU A 458 -48.53 -68.29 -26.30
CA LEU A 458 -47.55 -68.82 -25.34
C LEU A 458 -46.11 -68.50 -25.75
N THR A 459 -45.77 -68.54 -27.06
CA THR A 459 -44.47 -68.02 -27.53
C THR A 459 -44.34 -66.52 -27.29
N GLU A 460 -45.35 -65.70 -27.61
CA GLU A 460 -45.27 -64.26 -27.32
C GLU A 460 -45.13 -63.95 -25.82
N GLU A 461 -45.73 -64.75 -24.94
CA GLU A 461 -45.58 -64.61 -23.48
C GLU A 461 -44.18 -64.99 -23.00
N LEU A 462 -43.58 -66.03 -23.60
CA LEU A 462 -42.19 -66.41 -23.33
C LEU A 462 -41.18 -65.41 -23.90
N ASP A 463 -41.41 -64.90 -25.11
CA ASP A 463 -40.57 -63.89 -25.77
C ASP A 463 -40.60 -62.58 -24.96
N ARG A 464 -41.79 -62.08 -24.58
CA ARG A 464 -41.92 -60.93 -23.67
C ARG A 464 -41.22 -61.16 -22.32
N LYS A 465 -41.19 -62.41 -21.81
CA LYS A 465 -40.48 -62.76 -20.57
C LYS A 465 -38.95 -62.80 -20.76
N ILE A 466 -38.47 -63.18 -21.94
CA ILE A 466 -37.06 -63.09 -22.32
C ILE A 466 -36.65 -61.62 -22.44
N GLU A 467 -37.40 -60.79 -23.17
CA GLU A 467 -37.15 -59.34 -23.29
C GLU A 467 -37.05 -58.65 -21.91
N GLU A 468 -37.97 -58.96 -20.99
CA GLU A 468 -37.95 -58.41 -19.62
C GLU A 468 -36.72 -58.87 -18.81
N LEU A 469 -36.25 -60.10 -19.02
CA LEU A 469 -35.05 -60.63 -18.36
C LEU A 469 -33.77 -60.08 -19.00
N GLU A 470 -33.74 -59.87 -20.31
CA GLU A 470 -32.62 -59.24 -21.01
C GLU A 470 -32.48 -57.77 -20.63
N SER A 471 -33.58 -57.01 -20.52
CA SER A 471 -33.57 -55.62 -20.00
C SER A 471 -32.95 -55.57 -18.61
N ARG A 472 -33.46 -56.35 -17.65
CA ARG A 472 -32.91 -56.43 -16.28
C ARG A 472 -31.41 -56.82 -16.25
N LEU A 473 -30.95 -57.58 -17.23
CA LEU A 473 -29.56 -58.01 -17.37
C LEU A 473 -28.67 -56.95 -18.05
N VAL A 474 -29.24 -55.99 -18.79
CA VAL A 474 -28.58 -54.75 -19.21
C VAL A 474 -28.53 -53.78 -18.03
N ASP A 475 -29.66 -53.50 -17.38
CA ASP A 475 -29.74 -52.59 -16.22
C ASP A 475 -28.68 -52.93 -15.16
N THR A 476 -28.59 -54.22 -14.79
CA THR A 476 -27.60 -54.70 -13.80
C THR A 476 -26.15 -54.72 -14.28
N LYS A 477 -25.86 -54.58 -15.58
CA LYS A 477 -24.49 -54.38 -16.08
C LYS A 477 -24.09 -52.92 -16.02
N ASP A 478 -25.03 -52.01 -16.28
CA ASP A 478 -24.81 -50.58 -16.23
C ASP A 478 -24.67 -50.11 -14.78
N ASP A 479 -25.51 -50.62 -13.85
CA ASP A 479 -25.29 -50.54 -12.39
C ASP A 479 -23.86 -50.93 -11.99
N ASP A 480 -23.38 -52.06 -12.53
CA ASP A 480 -22.08 -52.64 -12.21
C ASP A 480 -20.93 -51.88 -12.90
N ALA A 481 -21.21 -51.07 -13.92
CA ALA A 481 -20.26 -50.15 -14.57
C ALA A 481 -20.18 -48.81 -13.82
N GLU A 482 -21.32 -48.21 -13.49
CA GLU A 482 -21.40 -47.01 -12.64
C GLU A 482 -20.72 -47.27 -11.28
N ARG A 483 -20.98 -48.42 -10.66
CA ARG A 483 -20.34 -48.82 -9.40
C ARG A 483 -18.82 -48.92 -9.50
N LYS A 484 -18.28 -49.33 -10.66
CA LYS A 484 -16.81 -49.34 -10.89
C LYS A 484 -16.25 -47.93 -11.05
N GLN A 485 -16.93 -47.06 -11.80
CA GLN A 485 -16.55 -45.65 -11.91
C GLN A 485 -16.61 -44.93 -10.55
N LEU A 486 -17.65 -45.17 -9.75
CA LEU A 486 -17.77 -44.61 -8.40
C LEU A 486 -16.61 -45.05 -7.49
N LEU A 487 -16.19 -46.32 -7.58
CA LEU A 487 -15.04 -46.83 -6.82
C LEU A 487 -13.71 -46.20 -7.29
N GLU A 488 -13.52 -46.00 -8.59
CA GLU A 488 -12.34 -45.33 -9.14
C GLU A 488 -12.28 -43.85 -8.73
N VAL A 489 -13.42 -43.13 -8.74
CA VAL A 489 -13.55 -41.77 -8.22
C VAL A 489 -13.26 -41.72 -6.71
N LEU A 490 -13.79 -42.66 -5.92
CA LEU A 490 -13.51 -42.73 -4.48
C LEU A 490 -12.04 -43.03 -4.17
N GLU A 491 -11.35 -43.82 -4.98
CA GLU A 491 -9.90 -44.05 -4.82
C GLU A 491 -9.07 -42.83 -5.24
N SER A 492 -9.47 -42.14 -6.32
CA SER A 492 -8.93 -40.82 -6.70
C SER A 492 -9.07 -39.80 -5.57
N ASP A 493 -10.27 -39.62 -5.03
CA ASP A 493 -10.57 -38.65 -3.98
C ASP A 493 -9.87 -38.98 -2.66
N LYS A 494 -9.70 -40.26 -2.33
CA LYS A 494 -8.89 -40.73 -1.21
C LYS A 494 -7.41 -40.33 -1.38
N VAL A 495 -6.86 -40.42 -2.59
CA VAL A 495 -5.49 -39.96 -2.89
C VAL A 495 -5.39 -38.43 -2.87
N ALA A 496 -6.39 -37.72 -3.39
CA ALA A 496 -6.46 -36.26 -3.35
C ALA A 496 -6.56 -35.73 -1.91
N ALA A 497 -7.44 -36.30 -1.09
CA ALA A 497 -7.57 -36.00 0.33
C ALA A 497 -6.29 -36.32 1.12
N SER A 498 -5.63 -37.45 0.83
CA SER A 498 -4.33 -37.78 1.44
C SER A 498 -3.25 -36.74 1.12
N ARG A 499 -3.18 -36.27 -0.14
CA ARG A 499 -2.29 -35.16 -0.55
C ARG A 499 -2.64 -33.83 0.10
N ALA A 500 -3.93 -33.50 0.22
CA ALA A 500 -4.39 -32.30 0.92
C ALA A 500 -4.07 -32.34 2.42
N VAL A 501 -4.19 -33.51 3.07
CA VAL A 501 -3.83 -33.70 4.49
C VAL A 501 -2.32 -33.58 4.72
N THR A 502 -1.48 -34.12 3.84
CA THR A 502 -0.01 -33.93 3.96
C THR A 502 0.41 -32.50 3.67
N GLN A 503 -0.18 -31.81 2.69
CA GLN A 503 0.04 -30.38 2.47
C GLN A 503 -0.41 -29.54 3.66
N ASN A 504 -1.58 -29.79 4.24
CA ASN A 504 -2.05 -29.10 5.45
C ASN A 504 -1.13 -29.36 6.66
N ARG A 505 -0.48 -30.54 6.74
CA ARG A 505 0.50 -30.83 7.78
C ARG A 505 1.80 -30.04 7.59
N GLU A 506 2.30 -29.91 6.36
CA GLU A 506 3.49 -29.10 6.09
C GLU A 506 3.22 -27.60 6.24
N LEU A 507 2.04 -27.11 5.82
CA LEU A 507 1.62 -25.72 6.05
C LEU A 507 1.49 -25.39 7.55
N LYS A 508 1.03 -26.33 8.38
CA LYS A 508 1.06 -26.18 9.85
C LYS A 508 2.50 -26.08 10.37
N LYS A 509 3.38 -26.97 9.94
CA LYS A 509 4.80 -26.95 10.31
C LYS A 509 5.49 -25.65 9.88
N GLN A 510 5.21 -25.14 8.69
CA GLN A 510 5.70 -23.84 8.22
C GLN A 510 5.12 -22.66 9.03
N LEU A 511 3.85 -22.74 9.46
CA LEU A 511 3.26 -21.75 10.38
C LEU A 511 3.90 -21.80 11.77
N GLU A 512 4.20 -22.99 12.31
CA GLU A 512 4.93 -23.18 13.57
C GLU A 512 6.37 -22.63 13.46
N GLU A 513 7.07 -22.90 12.36
CA GLU A 513 8.41 -22.36 12.06
C GLU A 513 8.39 -20.83 11.94
N LEU A 514 7.41 -20.25 11.25
CA LEU A 514 7.21 -18.79 11.15
C LEU A 514 6.82 -18.15 12.48
N GLN A 515 5.99 -18.81 13.30
CA GLN A 515 5.61 -18.33 14.63
C GLN A 515 6.81 -18.34 15.59
N ASN A 516 7.60 -19.41 15.58
CA ASN A 516 8.84 -19.48 16.34
C ASN A 516 9.86 -18.43 15.85
N GLY A 517 10.00 -18.24 14.54
CA GLY A 517 10.82 -17.18 13.95
C GLY A 517 10.38 -15.78 14.37
N PHE A 518 9.07 -15.51 14.39
CA PHE A 518 8.50 -14.25 14.86
C PHE A 518 8.78 -14.02 16.36
N ILE A 519 8.63 -15.04 17.21
CA ILE A 519 8.96 -14.94 18.65
C ILE A 519 10.45 -14.63 18.84
N VAL A 520 11.34 -15.35 18.16
CA VAL A 520 12.79 -15.09 18.22
C VAL A 520 13.13 -13.69 17.72
N MET A 521 12.57 -13.26 16.58
CA MET A 521 12.86 -11.92 16.05
C MET A 521 12.25 -10.80 16.91
N SER A 522 11.11 -11.05 17.57
CA SER A 522 10.50 -10.12 18.53
C SER A 522 11.33 -9.99 19.80
N ASN A 523 11.87 -11.11 20.32
CA ASN A 523 12.76 -11.11 21.48
C ASN A 523 14.10 -10.42 21.16
N ASN A 524 14.71 -10.73 20.01
CA ASN A 524 15.92 -10.05 19.54
C ASN A 524 15.68 -8.55 19.34
N LYS A 525 14.50 -8.16 18.82
CA LYS A 525 14.12 -6.75 18.70
C LYS A 525 13.96 -6.07 20.06
N LEU A 526 13.37 -6.73 21.05
CA LEU A 526 13.26 -6.23 22.41
C LEU A 526 14.66 -6.02 23.03
N GLU A 527 15.53 -7.02 22.97
CA GLU A 527 16.91 -6.94 23.48
C GLU A 527 17.73 -5.84 22.78
N LEU A 528 17.54 -5.63 21.47
CA LEU A 528 18.15 -4.53 20.73
C LEU A 528 17.58 -3.15 21.12
N VAL A 529 16.30 -3.06 21.47
CA VAL A 529 15.68 -1.81 21.99
C VAL A 529 16.19 -1.51 23.40
N GLU A 530 16.24 -2.49 24.31
CA GLU A 530 16.79 -2.32 25.67
C GLU A 530 18.28 -1.90 25.64
N LYS A 531 19.07 -2.48 24.72
CA LYS A 531 20.46 -2.04 24.46
C LYS A 531 20.52 -0.62 23.90
N LEU A 532 19.65 -0.27 22.96
CA LEU A 532 19.60 1.08 22.41
C LEU A 532 19.17 2.13 23.45
N GLU A 533 18.22 1.80 24.34
CA GLU A 533 17.76 2.70 25.41
C GLU A 533 18.82 2.88 26.50
N SER A 534 19.55 1.81 26.86
CA SER A 534 20.67 1.91 27.80
C SER A 534 21.88 2.66 27.23
N GLU A 535 22.25 2.43 25.97
CA GLU A 535 23.27 3.26 25.27
C GLU A 535 22.83 4.72 25.15
N GLN A 536 21.55 5.01 24.89
CA GLN A 536 21.01 6.37 24.93
C GLN A 536 21.07 7.00 26.33
N HIS A 537 20.90 6.22 27.40
CA HIS A 537 21.07 6.69 28.77
C HIS A 537 22.55 7.03 29.06
N ILE A 538 23.47 6.16 28.67
CA ILE A 538 24.92 6.38 28.80
C ILE A 538 25.34 7.61 27.99
N ALA A 539 24.85 7.78 26.76
CA ALA A 539 25.13 8.95 25.93
C ALA A 539 24.60 10.25 26.56
N LYS A 540 23.43 10.24 27.22
CA LYS A 540 22.93 11.40 28.00
C LYS A 540 23.82 11.71 29.19
N GLU A 541 24.17 10.70 30.00
CA GLU A 541 25.02 10.88 31.17
C GLU A 541 26.44 11.39 30.79
N LEU A 542 27.01 10.87 29.69
CA LEU A 542 28.26 11.38 29.14
C LEU A 542 28.12 12.82 28.62
N SER A 543 27.00 13.18 28.00
CA SER A 543 26.74 14.57 27.57
C SER A 543 26.62 15.51 28.77
N GLU A 544 25.92 15.11 29.84
CA GLU A 544 25.79 15.88 31.08
C GLU A 544 27.16 16.09 31.74
N ARG A 545 27.98 15.04 31.87
CA ARG A 545 29.36 15.13 32.37
C ARG A 545 30.23 16.04 31.49
N LEU A 546 30.06 16.02 30.17
CA LEU A 546 30.79 16.90 29.25
C LEU A 546 30.38 18.36 29.46
N THR A 547 29.07 18.66 29.61
CA THR A 547 28.62 20.02 29.95
C THR A 547 29.11 20.50 31.32
N GLN A 548 29.19 19.61 32.32
CA GLN A 548 29.78 19.92 33.62
C GLN A 548 31.26 20.28 33.49
N GLN A 549 32.06 19.50 32.74
CA GLN A 549 33.47 19.81 32.47
C GLN A 549 33.66 21.09 31.65
N GLU A 550 32.77 21.39 30.71
CA GLU A 550 32.79 22.67 30.02
C GLU A 550 32.52 23.85 30.95
N ASP A 551 31.58 23.72 31.90
CA ASP A 551 31.25 24.76 32.86
C ASP A 551 32.35 24.95 33.92
N GLU A 552 32.96 23.86 34.40
CA GLU A 552 34.21 23.92 35.18
C GLU A 552 35.33 24.64 34.43
N LEU A 553 35.51 24.36 33.13
CA LEU A 553 36.51 25.05 32.30
C LEU A 553 36.15 26.52 32.04
N LYS A 554 34.87 26.88 31.94
CA LYS A 554 34.41 28.28 31.86
C LYS A 554 34.70 29.00 33.18
N GLU A 555 34.44 28.38 34.32
CA GLU A 555 34.74 28.96 35.63
C GLU A 555 36.26 29.13 35.83
N LEU A 556 37.07 28.11 35.56
CA LEU A 556 38.54 28.19 35.68
C LEU A 556 39.14 29.27 34.76
N ARG A 557 38.60 29.44 33.54
CA ARG A 557 38.99 30.55 32.65
C ARG A 557 38.62 31.91 33.23
N LEU A 558 37.43 32.06 33.81
CA LEU A 558 36.99 33.29 34.46
C LEU A 558 37.82 33.61 35.72
N GLN A 559 38.19 32.58 36.50
CA GLN A 559 39.09 32.71 37.64
C GLN A 559 40.49 33.17 37.20
N LEU A 560 41.05 32.57 36.14
CA LEU A 560 42.33 33.00 35.56
C LEU A 560 42.28 34.44 35.04
N GLU A 561 41.26 34.80 34.26
CA GLU A 561 41.10 36.17 33.74
C GLU A 561 40.98 37.20 34.88
N ASN A 562 40.32 36.83 35.98
CA ASN A 562 40.27 37.66 37.19
C ASN A 562 41.63 37.76 37.90
N ARG A 563 42.45 36.70 37.94
CA ARG A 563 43.82 36.78 38.44
C ARG A 563 44.74 37.61 37.55
N ASP A 564 44.56 37.57 36.24
CA ASP A 564 45.31 38.43 35.31
C ASP A 564 44.91 39.91 35.47
N ARG A 565 43.61 40.20 35.66
CA ARG A 565 43.11 41.54 36.03
C ARG A 565 43.69 42.02 37.35
N GLU A 566 43.72 41.17 38.38
CA GLU A 566 44.35 41.48 39.68
C GLU A 566 45.85 41.74 39.53
N HIS A 567 46.59 40.86 38.83
CA HIS A 567 48.03 41.01 38.60
C HIS A 567 48.34 42.33 37.88
N ASN A 568 47.69 42.58 36.75
CA ASN A 568 47.85 43.81 35.98
C ASN A 568 47.49 45.06 36.80
N SER A 569 46.46 44.99 37.66
CA SER A 569 46.15 46.06 38.61
C SER A 569 47.27 46.28 39.62
N THR A 570 47.84 45.23 40.22
CA THR A 570 48.98 45.37 41.15
C THR A 570 50.23 45.90 40.46
N GLU A 571 50.48 45.52 39.20
CA GLU A 571 51.62 45.99 38.42
C GLU A 571 51.47 47.46 38.01
N ILE A 572 50.29 47.89 37.56
CA ILE A 572 49.98 49.31 37.29
C ILE A 572 50.15 50.14 38.58
N ASN A 573 49.65 49.66 39.73
CA ASN A 573 49.85 50.34 41.02
C ASN A 573 51.34 50.43 41.41
N LYS A 574 52.13 49.39 41.14
CA LYS A 574 53.59 49.38 41.36
C LYS A 574 54.32 50.37 40.45
N GLN A 575 53.96 50.43 39.16
CA GLN A 575 54.50 51.40 38.21
C GLN A 575 54.13 52.84 38.59
N MET A 576 52.88 53.09 38.99
CA MET A 576 52.41 54.38 39.51
C MET A 576 53.20 54.79 40.75
N TYR A 577 53.44 53.89 41.71
CA TYR A 577 54.23 54.18 42.91
C TYR A 577 55.72 54.47 42.59
N GLN A 578 56.30 53.77 41.61
CA GLN A 578 57.65 54.09 41.12
C GLN A 578 57.70 55.46 40.42
N GLN A 579 56.69 55.80 39.62
CA GLN A 579 56.58 57.11 38.98
C GLN A 579 56.40 58.23 40.00
N GLN A 580 55.59 58.02 41.04
CA GLN A 580 55.44 58.92 42.19
C GLN A 580 56.81 59.19 42.85
N GLN A 581 57.58 58.14 43.17
CA GLN A 581 58.94 58.29 43.73
C GLN A 581 59.94 58.98 42.80
N LEU A 582 59.75 58.93 41.48
CA LEU A 582 60.56 59.67 40.52
C LEU A 582 60.16 61.16 40.48
N VAL A 583 58.87 61.46 40.45
CA VAL A 583 58.33 62.83 40.50
C VAL A 583 58.77 63.55 41.78
N ASP A 584 58.68 62.89 42.93
CA ASP A 584 59.10 63.50 44.20
C ASP A 584 60.63 63.67 44.27
N ARG A 585 61.42 62.81 43.60
CA ARG A 585 62.87 63.01 43.42
C ARG A 585 63.18 64.20 42.52
N VAL A 586 62.47 64.34 41.40
CA VAL A 586 62.62 65.49 40.48
C VAL A 586 62.31 66.78 41.21
N ARG A 587 61.20 66.85 41.96
CA ARG A 587 60.84 68.01 42.80
C ARG A 587 61.92 68.35 43.83
N HIS A 588 62.55 67.34 44.44
CA HIS A 588 63.69 67.56 45.34
C HIS A 588 64.91 68.16 44.60
N TYR A 589 65.23 67.70 43.39
CA TYR A 589 66.31 68.26 42.59
C TYR A 589 65.98 69.66 42.04
N GLU A 590 64.72 69.95 41.68
CA GLU A 590 64.25 71.29 41.29
C GLU A 590 64.41 72.28 42.46
N ALA A 591 63.94 71.90 43.66
CA ALA A 591 64.10 72.70 44.88
C ALA A 591 65.59 72.88 45.26
N GLN A 592 66.42 71.84 45.09
CA GLN A 592 67.86 71.94 45.30
C GLN A 592 68.53 72.86 44.27
N SER A 593 68.12 72.81 43.01
CA SER A 593 68.61 73.70 41.94
C SER A 593 68.27 75.15 42.26
N HIS A 594 67.04 75.45 42.69
CA HIS A 594 66.66 76.79 43.13
C HIS A 594 67.45 77.27 44.36
N LEU A 595 67.74 76.39 45.32
CA LEU A 595 68.61 76.73 46.46
C LEU A 595 70.05 77.02 46.01
N THR A 596 70.59 76.23 45.07
CA THR A 596 71.93 76.47 44.49
C THR A 596 71.97 77.77 43.68
N GLU A 597 70.92 78.08 42.92
CA GLU A 597 70.74 79.35 42.22
C GLU A 597 70.67 80.57 43.17
N LEU A 598 70.05 80.42 44.34
CA LEU A 598 70.00 81.46 45.37
C LEU A 598 71.38 81.66 46.00
N LEU A 599 72.04 80.57 46.41
CA LEU A 599 73.41 80.61 46.95
C LEU A 599 74.41 81.17 45.93
N GLN A 600 74.24 80.88 44.64
CA GLN A 600 75.10 81.42 43.58
C GLN A 600 74.83 82.90 43.30
N ARG A 601 73.59 83.39 43.47
CA ARG A 601 73.27 84.83 43.45
C ARG A 601 73.79 85.56 44.69
N GLU A 602 73.70 84.98 45.89
CA GLU A 602 74.29 85.55 47.10
C GLU A 602 75.82 85.57 47.02
N LEU A 603 76.43 84.51 46.46
CA LEU A 603 77.85 84.46 46.18
C LEU A 603 78.26 85.49 45.12
N SER A 604 77.48 85.69 44.04
CA SER A 604 77.79 86.76 43.06
C SER A 604 77.64 88.16 43.66
N GLN A 605 76.59 88.42 44.45
CA GLN A 605 76.39 89.70 45.14
C GLN A 605 77.50 89.99 46.17
N THR A 606 77.96 88.97 46.90
CA THR A 606 79.10 89.12 47.81
C THR A 606 80.41 89.26 47.06
N GLN A 607 80.62 88.55 45.94
CA GLN A 607 81.75 88.72 45.02
C GLN A 607 81.81 90.14 44.45
N ASP A 608 80.69 90.70 43.98
CA ASP A 608 80.59 92.06 43.47
C ASP A 608 80.84 93.11 44.56
N ARG A 609 80.31 92.87 45.77
CA ARG A 609 80.62 93.71 46.94
C ARG A 609 82.10 93.63 47.33
N LEU A 610 82.73 92.46 47.19
CA LEU A 610 84.16 92.26 47.39
C LEU A 610 84.97 92.94 46.27
N ASN A 611 84.50 92.92 45.02
CA ASN A 611 85.09 93.64 43.89
C ASN A 611 85.05 95.15 44.13
N VAL A 612 83.93 95.72 44.56
CA VAL A 612 83.81 97.14 44.93
C VAL A 612 84.70 97.50 46.13
N LEU A 613 84.75 96.64 47.16
CA LEU A 613 85.70 96.82 48.26
C LEU A 613 87.16 96.65 47.82
N THR A 614 87.42 95.91 46.74
CA THR A 614 88.77 95.69 46.17
C THR A 614 89.18 96.83 45.25
N THR A 615 88.28 97.44 44.48
CA THR A 615 88.57 98.69 43.75
C THR A 615 88.83 99.81 44.75
N GLN A 616 87.98 99.97 45.79
CA GLN A 616 88.23 100.91 46.89
C GLN A 616 89.56 100.62 47.63
N ASN A 617 89.91 99.35 47.88
CA ASN A 617 91.23 99.01 48.41
C ASN A 617 92.37 99.26 47.42
N SER A 618 92.13 99.19 46.10
CA SER A 618 93.13 99.51 45.08
C SER A 618 93.34 101.02 44.97
N GLU A 619 92.28 101.83 45.09
CA GLU A 619 92.30 103.29 45.17
C GLU A 619 92.99 103.74 46.47
N LEU A 620 92.63 103.16 47.61
CA LEU A 620 93.34 103.38 48.87
C LEU A 620 94.79 102.91 48.79
N ARG A 621 95.12 101.85 48.04
CA ARG A 621 96.51 101.42 47.80
C ARG A 621 97.26 102.34 46.85
N THR A 622 96.65 102.93 45.82
CA THR A 622 97.32 103.94 44.97
C THR A 622 97.56 105.23 45.75
N LEU A 623 96.60 105.66 46.59
CA LEU A 623 96.77 106.77 47.55
C LEU A 623 97.88 106.46 48.58
N LEU A 624 97.89 105.26 49.17
CA LEU A 624 98.95 104.79 50.08
C LEU A 624 100.29 104.55 49.37
N THR A 625 100.32 104.39 48.05
CA THR A 625 101.57 104.30 47.26
C THR A 625 102.10 105.71 46.95
N GLN A 626 101.22 106.66 46.64
CA GLN A 626 101.56 108.09 46.56
C GLN A 626 102.08 108.64 47.91
N GLN A 627 101.50 108.22 49.05
CA GLN A 627 102.06 108.52 50.38
C GLN A 627 103.29 107.66 50.73
N GLY A 628 103.33 106.40 50.30
CA GLY A 628 104.37 105.43 50.65
C GLY A 628 105.72 105.72 50.02
N GLN A 629 105.75 106.37 48.85
CA GLN A 629 106.98 106.83 48.20
C GLN A 629 107.76 107.90 48.99
N GLN A 630 107.26 108.36 50.15
CA GLN A 630 107.98 109.22 51.09
C GLN A 630 108.47 108.54 52.38
N ARG A 631 108.30 107.22 52.57
CA ARG A 631 108.88 106.50 53.73
C ARG A 631 109.54 105.16 53.37
N ILE A 632 110.78 105.27 52.91
CA ILE A 632 111.77 104.18 52.91
C ILE A 632 112.30 103.99 54.35
N VAL A 633 112.89 102.81 54.64
CA VAL A 633 113.65 102.43 55.85
C VAL A 633 112.85 102.03 57.09
N ALA A 634 112.65 100.72 57.28
CA ALA A 634 113.04 99.97 58.49
C ALA A 634 112.77 98.44 58.37
N ASN A 635 113.54 97.65 59.10
CA ASN A 635 113.52 96.18 59.28
C ASN A 635 112.12 95.52 59.39
N GLY A 636 111.89 94.24 59.07
CA GLY A 636 112.81 93.17 58.61
C GLY A 636 113.27 92.19 59.68
N LYS A 637 112.58 91.04 59.85
CA LYS A 637 113.20 89.76 60.27
C LYS A 637 112.30 88.52 60.10
N ASN A 638 113.00 87.41 59.95
CA ASN A 638 112.63 85.99 59.85
C ASN A 638 111.59 85.50 60.87
N THR A 639 110.87 84.42 60.52
CA THR A 639 111.11 83.06 61.09
C THR A 639 110.53 81.97 60.19
N ASP A 640 111.03 80.75 60.36
CA ASP A 640 110.92 79.61 59.44
C ASP A 640 109.79 78.61 59.79
N ASP A 641 109.80 77.46 59.10
CA ASP A 641 109.22 76.17 59.50
C ASP A 641 107.71 76.05 59.80
N LYS A 642 106.92 75.84 58.72
CA LYS A 642 105.64 75.10 58.82
C LYS A 642 105.15 74.36 57.56
N ASP A 643 105.96 74.26 56.50
CA ASP A 643 105.51 73.81 55.18
C ASP A 643 105.82 72.33 54.82
N SER A 644 106.44 71.55 55.71
CA SER A 644 106.63 70.10 55.47
C SER A 644 105.33 69.32 55.69
N SER A 645 104.71 69.43 56.88
CA SER A 645 103.53 68.63 57.27
C SER A 645 102.36 68.75 56.28
N ARG A 646 102.16 69.94 55.70
CA ARG A 646 101.07 70.19 54.73
C ARG A 646 101.25 69.44 53.41
N LYS A 647 102.49 69.12 53.01
CA LYS A 647 102.74 68.34 51.80
C LYS A 647 102.43 66.87 52.02
N ASP A 648 102.74 66.34 53.20
CA ASP A 648 102.50 64.94 53.53
C ASP A 648 100.99 64.66 53.69
N ASP A 649 100.25 65.54 54.38
CA ASP A 649 98.78 65.48 54.46
C ASP A 649 98.12 65.60 53.07
N MET A 650 98.62 66.50 52.21
CA MET A 650 98.10 66.67 50.85
C MET A 650 98.44 65.51 49.93
N MET A 651 99.62 64.88 50.07
CA MET A 651 99.95 63.65 49.36
C MET A 651 99.11 62.47 49.85
N ALA A 652 98.81 62.37 51.15
CA ALA A 652 97.91 61.35 51.68
C ALA A 652 96.49 61.51 51.11
N SER A 653 95.96 62.74 51.08
CA SER A 653 94.65 63.05 50.48
C SER A 653 94.63 62.76 48.97
N LEU A 654 95.67 63.15 48.23
CA LEU A 654 95.76 62.88 46.79
C LEU A 654 95.91 61.39 46.49
N SER A 655 96.69 60.65 47.29
CA SER A 655 96.84 59.20 47.17
C SER A 655 95.53 58.47 47.47
N ALA A 656 94.75 58.93 48.45
CA ALA A 656 93.40 58.42 48.70
C ALA A 656 92.43 58.72 47.54
N SER A 657 92.46 59.93 46.98
CA SER A 657 91.67 60.28 45.80
C SER A 657 92.07 59.50 44.55
N VAL A 658 93.37 59.25 44.34
CA VAL A 658 93.86 58.39 43.25
C VAL A 658 93.38 56.96 43.46
N CYS A 659 93.54 56.38 44.65
CA CYS A 659 93.05 55.04 44.97
C CYS A 659 91.53 54.91 44.74
N GLN A 660 90.73 55.91 45.13
CA GLN A 660 89.29 55.92 44.84
C GLN A 660 89.01 56.04 43.32
N LEU A 661 89.72 56.90 42.59
CA LEU A 661 89.57 57.01 41.13
C LEU A 661 90.04 55.74 40.39
N GLU A 662 90.99 54.99 40.95
CA GLU A 662 91.38 53.67 40.43
C GLU A 662 90.32 52.60 40.73
N MET A 663 89.70 52.62 41.91
CA MET A 663 88.54 51.76 42.21
C MET A 663 87.32 52.11 41.33
N GLU A 664 87.06 53.39 41.07
CA GLU A 664 86.00 53.83 40.15
C GLU A 664 86.32 53.48 38.69
N ARG A 665 87.59 53.62 38.25
CA ARG A 665 88.09 53.13 36.96
C ARG A 665 87.88 51.63 36.82
N ASP A 666 88.24 50.84 37.82
CA ASP A 666 88.21 49.37 37.73
C ASP A 666 86.77 48.83 37.88
N ALA A 667 85.91 49.52 38.64
CA ALA A 667 84.47 49.30 38.62
C ALA A 667 83.86 49.62 37.24
N LEU A 668 84.24 50.75 36.61
CA LEU A 668 83.79 51.11 35.26
C LEU A 668 84.34 50.16 34.19
N LEU A 669 85.58 49.69 34.28
CA LEU A 669 86.15 48.67 33.39
C LEU A 669 85.42 47.33 33.56
N THR A 670 85.09 46.94 34.80
CA THR A 670 84.29 45.74 35.09
C THR A 670 82.88 45.88 34.53
N GLN A 671 82.24 47.04 34.68
CA GLN A 671 80.91 47.34 34.13
C GLN A 671 80.93 47.38 32.59
N LEU A 672 81.98 47.93 31.98
CA LEU A 672 82.17 47.93 30.53
C LEU A 672 82.41 46.51 30.01
N GLY A 673 83.19 45.69 30.73
CA GLY A 673 83.39 44.27 30.43
C GLY A 673 82.09 43.47 30.55
N GLN A 674 81.27 43.74 31.56
CA GLN A 674 79.93 43.14 31.68
C GLN A 674 78.99 43.59 30.55
N GLN A 675 79.00 44.87 30.16
CA GLN A 675 78.24 45.34 28.98
C GLN A 675 78.78 44.77 27.67
N GLN A 676 80.09 44.53 27.54
CA GLN A 676 80.68 43.86 26.39
C GLN A 676 80.27 42.40 26.34
N GLY A 677 80.35 41.66 27.45
CA GLY A 677 79.83 40.29 27.56
C GLY A 677 78.34 40.19 27.28
N GLN A 678 77.52 41.10 27.80
CA GLN A 678 76.09 41.20 27.45
C GLN A 678 75.89 41.49 25.96
N ARG A 679 76.67 42.41 25.36
CA ARG A 679 76.62 42.69 23.92
C ARG A 679 77.09 41.50 23.09
N GLU A 680 78.05 40.69 23.55
CA GLU A 680 78.48 39.47 22.86
C GLU A 680 77.44 38.36 22.99
N VAL A 681 76.78 38.20 24.14
CA VAL A 681 75.63 37.30 24.29
C VAL A 681 74.46 37.74 23.42
N PHE A 682 74.09 39.03 23.41
CA PHE A 682 73.05 39.54 22.50
C PHE A 682 73.46 39.44 21.03
N ARG A 683 74.75 39.57 20.70
CA ARG A 683 75.27 39.38 19.33
C ARG A 683 75.30 37.90 18.93
N ALA A 684 75.54 36.99 19.88
CA ALA A 684 75.41 35.55 19.68
C ALA A 684 73.96 35.15 19.49
N GLN A 685 73.03 35.61 20.34
CA GLN A 685 71.59 35.42 20.19
C GLN A 685 71.04 36.04 18.89
N LEU A 686 71.49 37.24 18.52
CA LEU A 686 71.15 37.85 17.23
C LEU A 686 71.73 37.06 16.06
N LYS A 687 72.92 36.46 16.20
CA LYS A 687 73.51 35.60 15.17
C LYS A 687 72.76 34.26 15.08
N GLU A 688 72.41 33.65 16.20
CA GLU A 688 71.61 32.41 16.28
C GLU A 688 70.20 32.62 15.69
N MET A 689 69.54 33.73 16.04
CA MET A 689 68.34 34.21 15.35
C MET A 689 68.55 34.42 13.85
N LYS A 690 69.71 34.95 13.42
CA LYS A 690 70.00 35.17 12.00
C LYS A 690 70.29 33.88 11.25
N ASP A 691 71.05 32.97 11.83
CA ASP A 691 71.44 31.69 11.23
C ASP A 691 70.22 30.74 11.17
N ASN A 692 69.31 30.81 12.14
CA ASN A 692 68.00 30.14 12.10
C ASN A 692 67.06 30.75 11.03
N ASN A 693 67.04 32.08 10.88
CA ASN A 693 66.14 32.75 9.92
C ASN A 693 66.71 32.76 8.47
N LEU A 694 68.03 32.64 8.28
CA LEU A 694 68.64 32.45 6.96
C LEU A 694 68.32 31.09 6.32
N HIS A 695 67.89 30.10 7.11
CA HIS A 695 67.48 28.77 6.61
C HIS A 695 66.04 28.73 6.07
N GLN A 696 65.31 29.86 6.04
CA GLN A 696 63.90 29.87 5.57
C GLN A 696 63.55 30.97 4.55
N VAL A 697 64.45 31.93 4.26
CA VAL A 697 64.18 33.02 3.30
C VAL A 697 65.40 33.32 2.39
N ASN A 698 65.82 32.33 1.59
CA ASN A 698 66.79 32.50 0.49
C ASN A 698 66.57 31.42 -0.59
N SER A 699 65.57 31.61 -1.45
CA SER A 699 65.42 30.80 -2.67
C SER A 699 64.66 31.57 -3.76
N GLU A 700 65.25 32.67 -4.21
CA GLU A 700 64.77 33.39 -5.40
C GLU A 700 65.93 34.10 -6.14
N ASP A 701 66.93 33.32 -6.58
CA ASP A 701 67.81 33.72 -7.68
C ASP A 701 68.27 32.48 -8.48
N GLY A 702 68.31 32.59 -9.82
CA GLY A 702 68.07 31.43 -10.68
C GLY A 702 69.30 30.61 -11.09
N LYS A 703 69.47 29.38 -10.54
CA LYS A 703 70.04 28.21 -11.25
C LYS A 703 69.89 26.88 -10.52
N THR A 704 69.59 25.83 -11.30
CA THR A 704 69.75 24.39 -10.99
C THR A 704 69.23 23.90 -9.62
N VAL A 705 68.04 23.28 -9.63
CA VAL A 705 67.56 22.41 -8.54
C VAL A 705 68.66 21.43 -8.14
N SER A 706 68.98 21.33 -6.84
CA SER A 706 70.01 20.39 -6.39
C SER A 706 69.52 18.94 -6.55
N SER A 707 70.46 18.00 -6.69
CA SER A 707 70.09 16.57 -6.82
C SER A 707 69.25 16.09 -5.64
N SER A 708 69.54 16.60 -4.43
CA SER A 708 68.78 16.28 -3.20
C SER A 708 67.35 16.82 -3.24
N GLU A 709 67.12 18.04 -3.72
CA GLU A 709 65.77 18.60 -3.85
C GLU A 709 64.97 17.88 -4.94
N TYR A 710 65.62 17.51 -6.06
CA TYR A 710 64.98 16.71 -7.11
C TYR A 710 64.66 15.29 -6.62
N GLU A 711 65.54 14.65 -5.87
CA GLU A 711 65.29 13.34 -5.25
C GLU A 711 64.17 13.41 -4.21
N ASN A 712 64.17 14.41 -3.31
CA ASN A 712 63.09 14.63 -2.35
C ASN A 712 61.73 14.88 -3.05
N MET A 713 61.70 15.71 -4.10
CA MET A 713 60.49 15.95 -4.89
C MET A 713 60.01 14.68 -5.61
N LYS A 714 60.94 13.90 -6.18
CA LYS A 714 60.66 12.61 -6.80
C LYS A 714 60.13 11.58 -5.80
N ASP A 715 60.64 11.57 -4.57
CA ASP A 715 60.16 10.70 -3.50
C ASP A 715 58.75 11.10 -3.04
N VAL A 716 58.48 12.40 -2.90
CA VAL A 716 57.13 12.92 -2.61
C VAL A 716 56.16 12.57 -3.74
N LEU A 717 56.55 12.75 -5.00
CA LEU A 717 55.74 12.37 -6.16
C LEU A 717 55.52 10.86 -6.24
N SER A 718 56.52 10.03 -5.95
CA SER A 718 56.37 8.57 -5.95
C SER A 718 55.45 8.08 -4.82
N ARG A 719 55.51 8.71 -3.63
CA ARG A 719 54.58 8.44 -2.52
C ARG A 719 53.16 8.92 -2.81
N LEU A 720 53.02 10.01 -3.57
CA LEU A 720 51.72 10.51 -4.04
C LEU A 720 51.13 9.58 -5.12
N GLU A 721 51.95 9.11 -6.06
CA GLU A 721 51.56 8.13 -7.09
C GLU A 721 51.16 6.78 -6.47
N GLU A 722 51.92 6.29 -5.48
CA GLU A 722 51.58 5.06 -4.75
C GLU A 722 50.27 5.21 -3.97
N ARG A 723 50.03 6.37 -3.32
CA ARG A 723 48.75 6.68 -2.67
C ARG A 723 47.60 6.72 -3.68
N PHE A 724 47.78 7.40 -4.82
CA PHE A 724 46.77 7.44 -5.89
C PHE A 724 46.47 6.05 -6.47
N LYS A 725 47.48 5.21 -6.66
CA LYS A 725 47.28 3.82 -7.11
C LYS A 725 46.48 3.00 -6.08
N LYS A 726 46.77 3.17 -4.79
CA LYS A 726 46.03 2.51 -3.70
C LYS A 726 44.58 2.98 -3.64
N THR A 727 44.30 4.29 -3.60
CA THR A 727 42.91 4.78 -3.62
C THR A 727 42.18 4.42 -4.92
N MET A 728 42.84 4.37 -6.07
CA MET A 728 42.19 3.94 -7.31
C MET A 728 41.90 2.43 -7.35
N GLN A 729 42.74 1.60 -6.72
CA GLN A 729 42.46 0.17 -6.51
C GLN A 729 41.33 -0.03 -5.48
N GLU A 730 41.31 0.74 -4.40
CA GLU A 730 40.21 0.74 -3.42
C GLU A 730 38.89 1.17 -4.08
N ILE A 731 38.89 2.22 -4.91
CA ILE A 731 37.72 2.66 -5.69
C ILE A 731 37.27 1.58 -6.68
N ALA A 732 38.18 0.85 -7.33
CA ALA A 732 37.83 -0.27 -8.21
C ALA A 732 37.16 -1.41 -7.43
N VAL A 733 37.76 -1.86 -6.32
CA VAL A 733 37.19 -2.92 -5.47
C VAL A 733 35.83 -2.51 -4.88
N LEU A 734 35.67 -1.24 -4.46
CA LEU A 734 34.39 -0.72 -3.99
C LEU A 734 33.35 -0.58 -5.11
N SER A 735 33.77 -0.33 -6.35
CA SER A 735 32.90 -0.32 -7.54
C SER A 735 32.42 -1.74 -7.89
N ASP A 736 33.30 -2.73 -7.79
CA ASP A 736 32.95 -4.13 -8.06
C ASP A 736 32.02 -4.68 -6.97
N GLN A 737 32.34 -4.42 -5.69
CA GLN A 737 31.45 -4.74 -4.55
C GLN A 737 30.10 -4.02 -4.65
N LYS A 738 30.07 -2.78 -5.17
CA LYS A 738 28.81 -2.07 -5.43
C LYS A 738 27.99 -2.79 -6.50
N GLN A 739 28.60 -3.27 -7.59
CA GLN A 739 27.89 -4.04 -8.63
C GLN A 739 27.38 -5.39 -8.11
N GLU A 740 28.16 -6.10 -7.28
CA GLU A 740 27.72 -7.31 -6.59
C GLU A 740 26.51 -7.05 -5.69
N LEU A 741 26.52 -5.95 -4.92
CA LEU A 741 25.41 -5.53 -4.07
C LEU A 741 24.19 -5.07 -4.88
N GLU A 742 24.37 -4.38 -6.01
CA GLU A 742 23.26 -3.98 -6.90
C GLU A 742 22.62 -5.21 -7.58
N HIS A 743 23.40 -6.23 -7.94
CA HIS A 743 22.88 -7.51 -8.41
C HIS A 743 22.12 -8.25 -7.29
N LEU A 744 22.68 -8.31 -6.07
CA LEU A 744 22.03 -8.96 -4.93
C LEU A 744 20.73 -8.27 -4.54
N VAL A 745 20.67 -6.92 -4.55
CA VAL A 745 19.43 -6.17 -4.34
C VAL A 745 18.40 -6.47 -5.43
N THR A 746 18.83 -6.57 -6.69
CA THR A 746 17.94 -6.93 -7.81
C THR A 746 17.36 -8.33 -7.65
N GLN A 747 18.17 -9.30 -7.21
CA GLN A 747 17.71 -10.66 -6.90
C GLN A 747 16.73 -10.68 -5.72
N LEU A 748 17.11 -10.06 -4.60
CA LEU A 748 16.27 -9.98 -3.39
C LEU A 748 14.94 -9.25 -3.66
N GLN A 749 14.91 -8.28 -4.58
CA GLN A 749 13.68 -7.64 -5.01
C GLN A 749 12.78 -8.62 -5.78
N GLY A 750 13.32 -9.40 -6.72
CA GLY A 750 12.55 -10.44 -7.42
C GLY A 750 12.05 -11.55 -6.49
N GLU A 751 12.85 -11.95 -5.49
CA GLU A 751 12.42 -12.87 -4.42
C GLU A 751 11.30 -12.24 -3.57
N THR A 752 11.40 -10.95 -3.24
CA THR A 752 10.37 -10.20 -2.48
C THR A 752 9.07 -10.08 -3.26
N ASP A 753 9.13 -9.79 -4.57
CA ASP A 753 7.95 -9.72 -5.43
C ASP A 753 7.26 -11.10 -5.52
N THR A 754 8.05 -12.19 -5.65
CA THR A 754 7.56 -13.58 -5.65
C THR A 754 6.89 -13.96 -4.32
N ILE A 755 7.48 -13.53 -3.19
CA ILE A 755 6.88 -13.67 -1.85
C ILE A 755 5.58 -12.86 -1.75
N GLY A 756 5.53 -11.67 -2.37
CA GLY A 756 4.32 -10.84 -2.48
C GLY A 756 3.17 -11.55 -3.22
N GLU A 757 3.45 -12.20 -4.34
CA GLU A 757 2.47 -13.03 -5.05
C GLU A 757 1.99 -14.21 -4.19
N TYR A 758 2.90 -14.89 -3.49
CA TYR A 758 2.54 -16.01 -2.60
C TYR A 758 1.67 -15.56 -1.42
N ILE A 759 1.95 -14.39 -0.84
CA ILE A 759 1.12 -13.76 0.20
C ILE A 759 -0.26 -13.41 -0.36
N ALA A 760 -0.35 -12.87 -1.58
CA ALA A 760 -1.64 -12.55 -2.22
C ALA A 760 -2.47 -13.82 -2.48
N LEU A 761 -1.86 -14.88 -3.02
CA LEU A 761 -2.50 -16.19 -3.20
C LEU A 761 -2.98 -16.79 -1.88
N TYR A 762 -2.15 -16.75 -0.83
CA TYR A 762 -2.53 -17.24 0.50
C TYR A 762 -3.66 -16.41 1.13
N GLN A 763 -3.69 -15.08 0.94
CA GLN A 763 -4.80 -14.23 1.38
C GLN A 763 -6.11 -14.59 0.66
N VAL A 764 -6.08 -14.83 -0.66
CA VAL A 764 -7.26 -15.27 -1.42
C VAL A 764 -7.72 -16.65 -0.96
N GLN A 765 -6.80 -17.61 -0.82
CA GLN A 765 -7.12 -18.97 -0.35
C GLN A 765 -7.69 -18.96 1.08
N ARG A 766 -7.12 -18.16 1.98
CA ARG A 766 -7.61 -17.98 3.35
C ARG A 766 -8.97 -17.26 3.39
N GLY A 767 -9.22 -16.34 2.45
CA GLY A 767 -10.53 -15.74 2.22
C GLY A 767 -11.59 -16.78 1.86
N VAL A 768 -11.31 -17.63 0.86
CA VAL A 768 -12.20 -18.73 0.44
C VAL A 768 -12.40 -19.75 1.58
N MET A 769 -11.37 -20.07 2.36
CA MET A 769 -11.51 -20.95 3.53
C MET A 769 -12.35 -20.32 4.65
N LYS A 770 -12.25 -19.00 4.88
CA LYS A 770 -13.09 -18.30 5.86
C LYS A 770 -14.55 -18.23 5.39
N GLN A 771 -14.77 -17.95 4.10
CA GLN A 771 -16.08 -17.98 3.46
C GLN A 771 -16.76 -19.36 3.67
N LYS A 772 -16.03 -20.46 3.37
CA LYS A 772 -16.49 -21.84 3.62
C LYS A 772 -16.60 -22.26 5.09
N SER A 773 -16.05 -21.49 6.03
CA SER A 773 -16.36 -21.65 7.46
C SER A 773 -17.70 -21.00 7.74
N LEU A 774 -17.86 -19.73 7.39
CA LEU A 774 -19.09 -18.96 7.63
C LEU A 774 -20.32 -19.65 7.05
N GLU A 775 -20.23 -20.19 5.83
CA GLU A 775 -21.30 -21.00 5.20
C GLU A 775 -21.67 -22.26 6.00
N LYS A 776 -20.71 -22.89 6.68
CA LYS A 776 -20.97 -24.04 7.56
C LYS A 776 -21.47 -23.61 8.93
N ASP A 777 -20.94 -22.53 9.47
CA ASP A 777 -21.32 -21.98 10.77
C ASP A 777 -22.77 -21.44 10.71
N GLU A 778 -23.16 -20.85 9.57
CA GLU A 778 -24.55 -20.46 9.24
C GLU A 778 -25.47 -21.67 9.11
N TYR A 779 -25.08 -22.71 8.35
CA TYR A 779 -25.84 -23.96 8.24
C TYR A 779 -26.00 -24.69 9.59
N ILE A 780 -24.98 -24.65 10.46
CA ILE A 780 -25.06 -25.17 11.84
C ILE A 780 -26.01 -24.31 12.68
N ALA A 781 -26.06 -23.00 12.47
CA ALA A 781 -27.01 -22.10 13.13
C ALA A 781 -28.45 -22.27 12.62
N ASP A 782 -28.66 -22.61 11.35
CA ASP A 782 -29.96 -23.06 10.82
C ASP A 782 -30.40 -24.36 11.48
N LEU A 783 -29.56 -25.41 11.47
CA LEU A 783 -29.83 -26.68 12.15
C LEU A 783 -30.10 -26.52 13.66
N ALA A 784 -29.42 -25.58 14.32
CA ALA A 784 -29.67 -25.25 15.73
C ALA A 784 -31.04 -24.57 15.94
N ARG A 785 -31.45 -23.67 15.03
CA ARG A 785 -32.79 -23.07 15.03
C ARG A 785 -33.87 -24.11 14.76
N ASP A 786 -33.74 -24.92 13.72
CA ASP A 786 -34.67 -26.02 13.40
C ASP A 786 -34.85 -26.99 14.58
N ARG A 787 -33.74 -27.33 15.26
CA ARG A 787 -33.76 -28.20 16.45
C ARG A 787 -34.50 -27.56 17.62
N GLU A 788 -34.31 -26.26 17.87
CA GLU A 788 -35.02 -25.57 18.94
C GLU A 788 -36.50 -25.35 18.58
N ASP A 789 -36.82 -25.01 17.34
CA ASP A 789 -38.20 -24.88 16.87
C ASP A 789 -38.94 -26.22 16.96
N MET A 790 -38.34 -27.33 16.49
CA MET A 790 -38.88 -28.68 16.70
C MET A 790 -39.08 -28.99 18.20
N LYS A 791 -38.14 -28.59 19.06
CA LYS A 791 -38.26 -28.71 20.52
C LYS A 791 -39.42 -27.86 21.09
N THR A 792 -39.69 -26.65 20.58
CA THR A 792 -40.90 -25.90 20.99
C THR A 792 -42.19 -26.51 20.42
N LYS A 793 -42.20 -27.03 19.19
CA LYS A 793 -43.35 -27.75 18.62
C LYS A 793 -43.68 -29.00 19.43
N LEU A 794 -42.66 -29.78 19.82
CA LEU A 794 -42.82 -30.94 20.71
C LEU A 794 -43.29 -30.56 22.12
N ALA A 795 -42.81 -29.45 22.69
CA ALA A 795 -43.29 -28.95 23.98
C ALA A 795 -44.76 -28.49 23.93
N LYS A 796 -45.16 -27.77 22.86
CA LYS A 796 -46.56 -27.40 22.60
C LYS A 796 -47.46 -28.64 22.42
N LEU A 797 -46.97 -29.64 21.68
CA LEU A 797 -47.64 -30.92 21.50
C LEU A 797 -47.84 -31.63 22.86
N GLN A 798 -46.81 -31.68 23.70
CA GLN A 798 -46.90 -32.27 25.04
C GLN A 798 -47.89 -31.51 25.95
N GLU A 799 -47.92 -30.17 25.91
CA GLU A 799 -48.91 -29.37 26.64
C GLU A 799 -50.34 -29.67 26.16
N LEU A 800 -50.56 -29.75 24.84
CA LEU A 800 -51.87 -30.07 24.27
C LEU A 800 -52.32 -31.50 24.59
N VAL A 801 -51.42 -32.48 24.56
CA VAL A 801 -51.71 -33.87 24.97
C VAL A 801 -52.07 -33.92 26.46
N MET A 802 -51.32 -33.24 27.33
CA MET A 802 -51.66 -33.14 28.76
C MET A 802 -53.02 -32.45 28.99
N ARG A 803 -53.33 -31.40 28.23
CA ARG A 803 -54.64 -30.74 28.24
C ARG A 803 -55.76 -31.68 27.77
N LEU A 804 -55.55 -32.46 26.71
CA LEU A 804 -56.52 -33.44 26.21
C LEU A 804 -56.74 -34.60 27.20
N LEU A 805 -55.69 -35.06 27.88
CA LEU A 805 -55.80 -36.05 28.96
C LEU A 805 -56.60 -35.51 30.15
N TYR A 806 -56.38 -34.26 30.55
CA TYR A 806 -57.17 -33.59 31.58
C TYR A 806 -58.64 -33.39 31.15
N GLU A 807 -58.89 -32.96 29.91
CA GLU A 807 -60.21 -32.88 29.27
C GLU A 807 -60.90 -34.25 29.12
N ARG A 808 -60.15 -35.36 29.13
CA ARG A 808 -60.70 -36.73 29.19
C ARG A 808 -61.03 -37.14 30.62
N GLN A 809 -60.13 -36.86 31.57
CA GLN A 809 -60.28 -37.23 32.98
C GLN A 809 -61.47 -36.52 33.66
N GLN A 810 -61.69 -35.24 33.37
CA GLN A 810 -62.84 -34.45 33.87
C GLN A 810 -64.20 -35.10 33.59
N TYR A 811 -64.37 -35.74 32.42
CA TYR A 811 -65.65 -36.36 32.03
C TYR A 811 -65.82 -37.77 32.61
N SER A 812 -64.72 -38.43 33.00
CA SER A 812 -64.76 -39.78 33.59
C SER A 812 -65.44 -39.81 34.96
N ASN A 813 -65.62 -38.66 35.61
CA ASN A 813 -66.35 -38.52 36.88
C ASN A 813 -67.82 -38.07 36.71
N GLY A 814 -68.31 -37.93 35.47
CA GLY A 814 -69.59 -37.25 35.17
C GLY A 814 -70.85 -38.12 35.08
N GLY A 815 -70.75 -39.46 35.12
CA GLY A 815 -71.88 -40.39 34.91
C GLY A 815 -71.97 -41.47 35.99
N GLN A 816 -73.18 -41.80 36.45
CA GLN A 816 -73.41 -42.64 37.63
C GLN A 816 -73.95 -44.05 37.34
N SER A 817 -73.39 -45.03 38.08
CA SER A 817 -74.09 -46.17 38.73
C SER A 817 -74.73 -47.29 37.88
N VAL A 818 -74.43 -48.55 38.24
CA VAL A 818 -75.38 -49.47 38.95
C VAL A 818 -74.78 -50.90 39.12
N GLN A 819 -74.98 -51.48 40.32
CA GLN A 819 -74.88 -52.92 40.72
C GLN A 819 -73.51 -53.64 40.93
N HIS A 820 -73.57 -54.63 41.84
CA HIS A 820 -72.53 -55.47 42.47
C HIS A 820 -73.18 -56.82 42.88
N PRO A 821 -72.45 -57.87 43.33
CA PRO A 821 -71.07 -58.30 43.03
C PRO A 821 -71.03 -59.73 42.38
N PRO A 822 -70.83 -60.94 42.99
CA PRO A 822 -70.41 -61.38 44.34
C PRO A 822 -69.24 -62.42 44.42
N GLY A 823 -68.03 -62.09 43.95
CA GLY A 823 -66.78 -62.56 44.58
C GLY A 823 -66.14 -63.93 44.26
N LYS A 824 -64.80 -63.94 44.16
CA LYS A 824 -63.89 -64.75 45.00
C LYS A 824 -62.41 -64.34 44.84
N ALA A 825 -61.64 -64.57 45.92
CA ALA A 825 -60.17 -64.59 46.02
C ALA A 825 -59.35 -63.29 45.77
N ILE A 826 -58.61 -62.92 46.80
CA ILE A 826 -57.36 -62.11 46.83
C ILE A 826 -56.18 -63.12 47.01
N PRO A 827 -54.86 -62.80 46.86
CA PRO A 827 -54.22 -61.51 47.19
C PRO A 827 -53.05 -61.00 46.30
N SER A 828 -52.60 -59.78 46.63
CA SER A 828 -51.21 -59.26 46.63
C SER A 828 -50.34 -59.24 45.36
N SER A 829 -50.01 -58.02 44.91
CA SER A 829 -48.61 -57.54 44.81
C SER A 829 -48.54 -56.02 44.57
N GLU A 830 -48.25 -55.25 45.63
CA GLU A 830 -47.52 -53.98 45.52
C GLU A 830 -46.07 -54.23 45.97
N SER A 831 -45.15 -53.30 45.64
CA SER A 831 -43.68 -53.45 45.67
C SER A 831 -43.16 -54.57 44.73
N ASP A 832 -42.30 -54.26 43.77
CA ASP A 832 -40.92 -53.89 44.09
C ASP A 832 -40.31 -52.78 43.22
N LEU A 833 -39.31 -52.09 43.77
CA LEU A 833 -38.63 -50.93 43.18
C LEU A 833 -37.09 -51.09 43.30
N ALA A 834 -36.46 -51.80 42.37
CA ALA A 834 -34.99 -51.85 42.29
C ALA A 834 -34.44 -52.32 40.93
N LEU A 835 -33.28 -51.77 40.56
CA LEU A 835 -32.35 -52.22 39.51
C LEU A 835 -32.88 -52.06 38.06
N LYS A 836 -32.05 -51.77 37.04
CA LYS A 836 -30.58 -51.61 37.02
C LYS A 836 -30.18 -50.61 35.92
N MET A 837 -29.56 -49.49 36.27
CA MET A 837 -28.94 -48.59 35.29
C MET A 837 -27.44 -48.91 35.21
N THR A 838 -27.06 -49.78 34.28
CA THR A 838 -25.64 -50.08 34.00
C THR A 838 -25.06 -49.03 33.06
N ALA A 839 -24.09 -48.27 33.54
CA ALA A 839 -23.38 -47.28 32.74
C ALA A 839 -22.39 -47.93 31.75
N LEU A 840 -22.40 -47.46 30.51
CA LEU A 840 -21.26 -47.42 29.62
C LEU A 840 -21.35 -46.12 28.81
N ASN A 841 -20.36 -45.24 28.98
CA ASN A 841 -20.08 -44.11 28.08
C ASN A 841 -18.70 -43.55 28.50
N ASP A 842 -17.64 -44.20 28.01
CA ASP A 842 -16.30 -43.62 28.02
C ASP A 842 -16.28 -42.50 26.98
N ALA A 843 -16.06 -41.26 27.41
CA ALA A 843 -15.96 -40.09 26.56
C ALA A 843 -14.82 -39.21 27.08
N ASP A 844 -13.62 -39.42 26.53
CA ASP A 844 -12.40 -38.81 27.03
C ASP A 844 -12.21 -37.38 26.50
N SER A 845 -11.89 -36.47 27.40
CA SER A 845 -11.11 -35.23 27.21
C SER A 845 -11.29 -34.40 25.92
N LEU A 846 -12.08 -33.32 26.01
CA LEU A 846 -11.92 -32.11 25.16
C LEU A 846 -12.13 -30.83 26.01
N PRO A 847 -11.29 -29.77 25.89
CA PRO A 847 -11.19 -28.76 26.95
C PRO A 847 -12.24 -27.64 26.97
N ASN A 848 -12.38 -27.06 28.16
CA ASN A 848 -13.17 -25.87 28.48
C ASN A 848 -12.82 -24.64 27.61
N TRP A 849 -13.84 -23.95 27.11
CA TRP A 849 -13.77 -22.58 26.58
C TRP A 849 -14.94 -21.78 27.17
N ALA A 850 -14.73 -21.28 28.39
CA ALA A 850 -15.61 -20.33 29.05
C ALA A 850 -14.76 -19.25 29.70
N ASP A 851 -14.78 -18.06 29.12
CA ASP A 851 -14.47 -16.75 29.72
C ASP A 851 -14.76 -15.66 28.65
N LEU A 852 -15.14 -14.46 29.10
CA LEU A 852 -15.49 -13.26 28.30
C LEU A 852 -16.80 -13.38 27.47
N ASP A 853 -17.81 -12.51 27.61
CA ASP A 853 -17.97 -11.32 28.48
C ASP A 853 -19.38 -11.31 29.11
N ASP A 854 -19.49 -10.74 30.32
CA ASP A 854 -20.74 -10.60 31.09
C ASP A 854 -21.00 -9.13 31.40
N ASP A 855 -21.86 -8.47 30.61
CA ASP A 855 -22.42 -7.16 30.94
C ASP A 855 -23.70 -6.87 30.13
N PHE A 856 -24.87 -6.96 30.77
CA PHE A 856 -25.87 -5.87 30.82
C PHE A 856 -27.09 -6.26 31.65
N ASN A 857 -27.41 -5.46 32.67
CA ASN A 857 -28.42 -5.80 33.67
C ASN A 857 -29.69 -4.91 33.61
N GLU A 858 -30.85 -5.57 33.77
CA GLU A 858 -32.08 -5.09 34.44
C GLU A 858 -33.09 -4.07 33.81
N ILE A 859 -34.36 -4.30 34.20
CA ILE A 859 -35.52 -3.37 34.32
C ILE A 859 -36.35 -2.99 33.05
N ASN A 860 -37.44 -3.75 32.86
CA ASN A 860 -38.87 -3.34 32.86
C ASN A 860 -39.30 -1.94 32.31
N PRO A 861 -40.43 -1.83 31.55
CA PRO A 861 -41.73 -1.73 32.27
C PRO A 861 -43.05 -2.22 31.58
N LEU A 862 -43.94 -2.72 32.45
CA LEU A 862 -45.42 -2.54 32.52
C LEU A 862 -46.37 -2.57 31.29
N VAL A 863 -47.28 -3.56 31.35
CA VAL A 863 -48.76 -3.43 31.40
C VAL A 863 -49.52 -2.61 30.31
N GLY A 864 -50.41 -3.32 29.60
CA GLY A 864 -51.84 -2.98 29.70
C GLY A 864 -52.70 -2.97 28.42
N LYS A 865 -53.62 -3.94 28.31
CA LYS A 865 -55.08 -3.67 28.23
C LYS A 865 -55.95 -4.92 28.38
N GLU A 866 -57.19 -4.69 28.80
CA GLU A 866 -58.21 -5.70 29.07
C GLU A 866 -58.97 -6.09 27.79
N GLN A 867 -59.63 -7.26 27.78
CA GLN A 867 -61.07 -7.28 27.52
C GLN A 867 -61.82 -8.58 27.94
N LYS A 868 -62.83 -8.37 28.80
CA LYS A 868 -64.15 -9.05 28.89
C LYS A 868 -64.23 -10.59 28.95
N VAL A 869 -64.70 -11.04 30.11
CA VAL A 869 -65.47 -12.29 30.29
C VAL A 869 -66.81 -12.22 29.53
N VAL A 870 -67.16 -13.30 28.83
CA VAL A 870 -68.55 -13.71 28.53
C VAL A 870 -68.63 -15.23 28.76
N GLN A 871 -69.75 -15.72 29.28
CA GLN A 871 -69.94 -17.12 29.68
C GLN A 871 -70.71 -17.96 28.63
N ASN A 872 -70.51 -19.27 28.69
CA ASN A 872 -71.40 -20.36 28.23
C ASN A 872 -71.79 -20.46 26.75
N ALA A 873 -71.08 -21.33 26.01
CA ALA A 873 -71.66 -22.27 25.04
C ALA A 873 -70.70 -23.45 24.76
N ASN A 874 -71.24 -24.58 24.28
CA ASN A 874 -70.55 -25.72 23.65
C ASN A 874 -69.34 -26.34 24.37
N VAL A 875 -69.62 -27.06 25.47
CA VAL A 875 -68.65 -27.96 26.11
C VAL A 875 -68.24 -29.13 25.20
N GLU A 876 -69.09 -29.56 24.27
CA GLU A 876 -68.84 -30.73 23.40
C GLU A 876 -67.84 -30.46 22.25
N ASN A 877 -67.66 -29.21 21.81
CA ASN A 877 -66.77 -28.90 20.68
C ASN A 877 -65.28 -28.85 21.04
N ASN A 878 -64.91 -28.65 22.31
CA ASN A 878 -63.53 -28.33 22.67
C ASN A 878 -62.55 -29.48 22.41
N LYS A 879 -62.93 -30.74 22.72
CA LYS A 879 -62.10 -31.92 22.46
C LYS A 879 -61.72 -32.03 20.99
N ASP A 880 -62.65 -31.71 20.11
CA ASP A 880 -62.44 -31.69 18.66
C ASP A 880 -61.42 -30.60 18.27
N THR A 881 -61.44 -29.43 18.91
CA THR A 881 -60.45 -28.37 18.66
C THR A 881 -59.07 -28.66 19.26
N THR A 882 -58.99 -29.31 20.43
CA THR A 882 -57.71 -29.72 21.05
C THR A 882 -57.09 -30.87 20.26
N ALA A 883 -57.89 -31.86 19.84
CA ALA A 883 -57.46 -32.96 18.98
C ALA A 883 -57.05 -32.48 17.58
N LYS A 884 -57.80 -31.55 16.95
CA LYS A 884 -57.38 -30.94 15.67
C LYS A 884 -56.03 -30.24 15.80
N LYS A 885 -55.85 -29.35 16.80
CA LYS A 885 -54.54 -28.71 17.04
C LYS A 885 -53.38 -29.69 17.27
N ILE A 886 -53.64 -30.85 17.86
CA ILE A 886 -52.66 -31.93 18.02
C ILE A 886 -52.34 -32.57 16.66
N MET A 887 -53.36 -32.91 15.87
CA MET A 887 -53.18 -33.46 14.52
C MET A 887 -52.50 -32.46 13.58
N ASP A 888 -52.85 -31.18 13.65
CA ASP A 888 -52.24 -30.09 12.90
C ASP A 888 -50.74 -29.98 13.24
N LEU A 889 -50.37 -29.96 14.54
CA LEU A 889 -48.97 -29.96 14.98
C LEU A 889 -48.21 -31.24 14.62
N ILE A 890 -48.86 -32.41 14.65
CA ILE A 890 -48.24 -33.67 14.22
C ILE A 890 -48.01 -33.67 12.70
N SER A 891 -48.95 -33.14 11.91
CA SER A 891 -48.76 -32.92 10.47
C SER A 891 -47.62 -31.94 10.20
N GLU A 892 -47.57 -30.82 10.93
CA GLU A 892 -46.52 -29.81 10.80
C GLU A 892 -45.12 -30.37 11.16
N ILE A 893 -45.02 -31.18 12.21
CA ILE A 893 -43.79 -31.89 12.60
C ILE A 893 -43.44 -32.97 11.56
N GLY A 894 -44.43 -33.70 11.03
CA GLY A 894 -44.25 -34.71 9.98
C GLY A 894 -43.72 -34.13 8.67
N SER A 895 -44.20 -32.95 8.26
CA SER A 895 -43.65 -32.20 7.13
C SER A 895 -42.32 -31.49 7.46
N SER A 896 -41.97 -31.31 8.74
CA SER A 896 -40.67 -30.77 9.18
C SER A 896 -39.56 -31.84 9.22
N SER A 897 -39.61 -32.84 8.35
CA SER A 897 -38.71 -34.02 8.36
C SER A 897 -37.37 -33.74 7.66
N SER A 898 -36.59 -32.79 8.19
CA SER A 898 -35.30 -32.31 7.67
C SER A 898 -34.14 -33.33 7.75
N ILE A 899 -34.31 -34.54 7.21
CA ILE A 899 -33.25 -35.56 7.02
C ILE A 899 -33.30 -36.15 5.60
N GLU A 900 -33.51 -35.30 4.58
CA GLU A 900 -33.31 -35.67 3.17
C GLU A 900 -32.06 -34.98 2.58
N LYS A 901 -30.94 -35.73 2.59
CA LYS A 901 -29.90 -35.82 1.56
C LYS A 901 -29.37 -34.56 0.82
N HIS A 902 -29.27 -33.38 1.42
CA HIS A 902 -28.47 -32.30 0.82
C HIS A 902 -26.95 -32.49 1.06
N GLY A 903 -26.37 -33.44 0.31
CA GLY A 903 -24.94 -33.74 0.29
C GLY A 903 -24.30 -33.80 -1.10
N ALA A 904 -25.08 -33.59 -2.18
CA ALA A 904 -24.62 -33.80 -3.56
C ALA A 904 -24.43 -32.50 -4.37
N ASP A 905 -25.25 -31.47 -4.14
CA ASP A 905 -25.48 -30.39 -5.12
C ASP A 905 -24.38 -29.30 -5.17
N ASN A 906 -23.47 -29.29 -4.20
CA ASN A 906 -22.38 -28.29 -4.11
C ASN A 906 -21.14 -28.64 -4.97
N PHE A 907 -21.35 -29.24 -6.14
CA PHE A 907 -20.31 -29.49 -7.14
C PHE A 907 -20.35 -28.43 -8.26
N HIS A 908 -19.58 -27.35 -8.10
CA HIS A 908 -19.45 -26.31 -9.14
C HIS A 908 -18.50 -26.77 -10.26
N PRO A 909 -18.92 -26.72 -11.54
CA PRO A 909 -18.13 -27.23 -12.65
C PRO A 909 -16.90 -26.35 -12.97
N CYS A 910 -15.83 -27.00 -13.43
CA CYS A 910 -14.58 -26.34 -13.83
C CYS A 910 -14.79 -25.41 -15.05
N PRO A 911 -14.27 -24.16 -15.05
CA PRO A 911 -14.48 -23.17 -16.11
C PRO A 911 -13.81 -23.48 -17.47
N VAL A 912 -13.28 -24.70 -17.65
CA VAL A 912 -12.60 -25.16 -18.87
C VAL A 912 -13.50 -26.09 -19.72
N CYS A 913 -14.60 -26.60 -19.17
CA CYS A 913 -15.40 -27.66 -19.79
C CYS A 913 -16.72 -27.14 -20.39
N SER A 914 -16.74 -26.84 -21.70
CA SER A 914 -17.96 -26.43 -22.41
C SER A 914 -18.77 -27.62 -22.95
N GLY A 915 -19.89 -27.96 -22.30
CA GLY A 915 -20.82 -29.00 -22.77
C GLY A 915 -22.20 -28.86 -22.12
N LYS A 916 -23.27 -29.11 -22.88
CA LYS A 916 -24.65 -29.11 -22.36
C LYS A 916 -25.01 -30.49 -21.81
N LEU A 917 -25.78 -30.54 -20.73
CA LEU A 917 -26.59 -31.71 -20.44
C LEU A 917 -27.66 -31.87 -21.54
N MET A 918 -27.87 -33.12 -21.94
CA MET A 918 -29.17 -33.58 -22.46
C MET A 918 -29.83 -34.40 -21.34
N ILE A 919 -31.15 -34.30 -21.24
CA ILE A 919 -31.94 -34.96 -20.20
C ILE A 919 -32.38 -36.34 -20.71
N VAL A 920 -32.33 -37.33 -19.82
CA VAL A 920 -33.14 -38.55 -19.83
C VAL A 920 -33.85 -38.60 -18.48
#